data_AF-A0A1L8GHV9-F1
#
_entry.id   AF-A0A1L8GHV9-F1
#
_cell.length_a   1.000
_cell.length_b   1.000
_cell.length_c   1.000
_cell.angle_alpha   90.00
_cell.angle_beta   90.00
_cell.angle_gamma   90.00
#
_symmetry.space_group_name_H-M   'P 1'
#
loop_
_entity.id
_entity.type
_entity.pdbx_description
1 polymer ?
#
loop_
_entity_poly.entity_id
_entity_poly.type
_entity_poly.pdbx_seq_one_letter_code
_entity_poly.pdbx_strand_id
1 'polypeptide(L)'
;MGSTGPADRCPLFLLALSLLPLLSHSNNGKQITRRQIEPNFDYAIRSKILFPQTSNPNQTCPINLPSHALSLSTVELCHPFKTNQGCKNCIRVVISVNSTGFPRLRGFHIETLQISNNKYKSFQILRRSREAPDGNLWLIKYDCLTVTPGQDVSVSLSTVPDCGSRISKTHYLRDNNAKPDFNYTHSPQQREIAVSLSKGPTAVARLCYKRFICNSLPENETPTFNVTKKAILKYHYLLPCLCVEAYYDYQDSPRNQICPFESHEDAYGPHFWNITWSHSNNRMLMTFKSLCMLEPSVSLCQKQNGTCNVIPGVNITTTELLEDNQFYVWVYEVDSVDKDPHLCFKFTVNRRSHIRCPEAADRDWNVKVDMGLSQVHLTIVSSVPASVSIAECRGNNNTIKCDPQTTIPLSEANEMQVFSSLPAKDICYKVWRSDVLYSHRYLICPDYSHKHLGLIFLASFLLVLALVILLYLIYQKIRKIFTAPLWSRTVLLVYSPDSAEYKTLICAFADFLQSILGCEVILDMWDMNTVSQLGTLPWFYQKRDLVAQRKGSVIIVWTKKSRRMYDQWTSRKLNRYDWTDPVNLFGAAMSCLMKDFDVEEEKGNLQDYTVVYFEGLCDKHDIPHSMRKISRFRLFKDLYRLVSILQGRTCLSPPCLIKGAAKYLMRRLERSEKSKGLQRHVELYKQRLHGNGS
;
A
#
# COMPACT_ATOMS: atom_id res chain seq x y z
N MET A 1 53.71 39.31 -64.78
CA MET A 1 54.65 38.26 -65.22
C MET A 1 53.99 36.93 -64.89
N GLY A 2 53.34 36.18 -65.78
CA GLY A 2 53.56 36.00 -67.21
C GLY A 2 54.17 34.61 -67.45
N SER A 3 53.57 33.81 -68.35
CA SER A 3 54.02 32.53 -68.95
C SER A 3 53.33 31.26 -68.37
N THR A 4 52.21 30.73 -68.89
CA THR A 4 51.85 30.08 -70.21
C THR A 4 51.96 28.54 -70.19
N GLY A 5 50.90 27.86 -70.69
CA GLY A 5 50.66 26.38 -70.74
C GLY A 5 51.50 25.61 -71.79
N PRO A 6 51.02 24.53 -72.48
CA PRO A 6 49.62 24.24 -72.89
C PRO A 6 49.16 22.74 -72.93
N ALA A 7 47.86 22.54 -73.30
CA ALA A 7 47.21 21.47 -74.11
C ALA A 7 47.46 19.95 -73.81
N ASP A 8 46.46 19.06 -73.83
CA ASP A 8 45.58 18.79 -74.98
C ASP A 8 44.41 17.82 -74.62
N ARG A 9 43.28 17.96 -75.34
CA ARG A 9 42.22 16.97 -75.71
C ARG A 9 40.96 16.72 -74.86
N CYS A 10 39.89 17.38 -75.35
CA CYS A 10 38.46 17.06 -75.33
C CYS A 10 38.15 15.68 -76.01
N PRO A 11 36.95 15.05 -75.87
CA PRO A 11 35.70 15.66 -76.32
C PRO A 11 34.42 15.42 -75.47
N LEU A 12 33.59 16.47 -75.44
CA LEU A 12 32.15 16.49 -75.75
C LEU A 12 31.23 15.40 -75.17
N PHE A 13 30.43 15.80 -74.16
CA PHE A 13 28.99 15.54 -74.15
C PHE A 13 28.24 16.82 -73.76
N LEU A 14 27.88 17.59 -74.78
CA LEU A 14 26.73 18.49 -74.75
C LEU A 14 25.47 17.63 -74.85
N LEU A 15 24.46 17.90 -74.03
CA LEU A 15 23.07 18.02 -74.49
C LEU A 15 22.19 18.59 -73.37
N ALA A 16 21.85 19.86 -73.59
CA ALA A 16 20.54 20.48 -73.42
C ALA A 16 19.71 20.12 -72.17
N LEU A 17 19.61 21.13 -71.30
CA LEU A 17 18.38 21.44 -70.56
C LEU A 17 17.19 21.36 -71.52
N SER A 18 16.50 20.23 -71.46
CA SER A 18 15.17 20.08 -72.02
C SER A 18 14.20 20.83 -71.12
N LEU A 19 13.73 21.97 -71.64
CA LEU A 19 12.36 22.41 -71.43
C LEU A 19 11.44 21.22 -71.78
N LEU A 20 11.15 20.39 -70.79
CA LEU A 20 10.04 19.45 -70.86
C LEU A 20 8.77 20.29 -70.64
N PRO A 21 7.94 20.54 -71.66
CA PRO A 21 6.57 20.86 -71.36
C PRO A 21 6.02 19.65 -70.61
N LEU A 22 5.33 19.94 -69.51
CA LEU A 22 4.40 19.02 -68.86
C LEU A 22 3.63 18.29 -69.97
N LEU A 23 3.99 17.02 -70.20
CA LEU A 23 3.15 16.08 -70.91
C LEU A 23 1.93 15.92 -70.02
N SER A 24 0.96 16.82 -70.18
CA SER A 24 -0.40 16.55 -69.77
C SER A 24 -0.76 15.27 -70.48
N HIS A 25 -0.92 14.21 -69.70
CA HIS A 25 -1.47 12.96 -70.19
C HIS A 25 -2.78 13.33 -70.86
N SER A 26 -2.76 13.32 -72.20
CA SER A 26 -3.92 13.59 -73.04
C SER A 26 -4.89 12.45 -72.75
N ASN A 27 -5.78 12.69 -71.79
CA ASN A 27 -6.94 11.86 -71.60
C ASN A 27 -7.61 11.76 -72.96
N ASN A 28 -7.70 10.54 -73.50
CA ASN A 28 -8.32 10.20 -74.77
C ASN A 28 -9.86 10.39 -74.73
N GLY A 29 -10.33 11.53 -74.20
CA GLY A 29 -11.65 12.08 -74.45
C GLY A 29 -11.53 13.00 -75.66
N LYS A 30 -12.25 12.69 -76.75
CA LYS A 30 -12.25 13.45 -78.02
C LYS A 30 -12.56 14.93 -77.78
N GLN A 31 -11.56 15.77 -77.50
CA GLN A 31 -11.72 17.21 -77.32
C GLN A 31 -12.33 17.84 -78.56
N ILE A 32 -13.28 18.75 -78.37
CA ILE A 32 -13.96 19.44 -79.47
C ILE A 32 -13.74 20.94 -79.32
N THR A 33 -13.46 21.60 -80.42
CA THR A 33 -13.18 23.05 -80.46
C THR A 33 -14.43 23.89 -80.78
N ARG A 34 -15.48 23.27 -81.30
CA ARG A 34 -16.74 23.94 -81.68
C ARG A 34 -17.96 23.05 -81.48
N ARG A 35 -19.09 23.67 -81.10
CA ARG A 35 -20.40 23.00 -81.08
C ARG A 35 -20.88 22.77 -82.50
N GLN A 36 -21.04 21.52 -82.90
CA GLN A 36 -21.53 21.15 -84.23
C GLN A 36 -22.59 20.04 -84.13
N ILE A 37 -23.52 20.06 -85.07
CA ILE A 37 -24.45 18.95 -85.32
C ILE A 37 -24.09 18.41 -86.69
N GLU A 38 -23.70 17.14 -86.73
CA GLU A 38 -23.26 16.45 -87.95
C GLU A 38 -24.26 15.31 -88.24
N PRO A 39 -25.35 15.59 -88.97
CA PRO A 39 -26.18 14.56 -89.56
C PRO A 39 -25.63 14.11 -90.92
N ASN A 40 -25.87 12.86 -91.28
CA ASN A 40 -25.56 12.34 -92.63
C ASN A 40 -26.60 12.73 -93.70
N PHE A 41 -27.37 13.80 -93.47
CA PHE A 41 -28.43 14.28 -94.36
C PHE A 41 -28.63 15.80 -94.23
N ASP A 42 -29.21 16.42 -95.26
CA ASP A 42 -29.60 17.83 -95.22
C ASP A 42 -30.71 18.09 -94.19
N TYR A 43 -30.45 19.00 -93.26
CA TYR A 43 -31.31 19.18 -92.08
C TYR A 43 -31.76 20.63 -91.84
N ALA A 44 -32.82 20.76 -91.04
CA ALA A 44 -33.31 21.99 -90.45
C ALA A 44 -33.67 21.74 -88.98
N ILE A 45 -33.24 22.65 -88.09
CA ILE A 45 -33.59 22.59 -86.67
C ILE A 45 -34.82 23.44 -86.42
N ARG A 46 -35.80 22.91 -85.68
CA ARG A 46 -36.94 23.70 -85.16
C ARG A 46 -36.91 23.68 -83.64
N SER A 47 -36.88 24.88 -83.05
CA SER A 47 -36.84 25.10 -81.59
C SER A 47 -38.19 25.48 -80.98
N LYS A 48 -39.30 25.34 -81.72
CA LYS A 48 -40.64 25.66 -81.19
C LYS A 48 -41.24 24.47 -80.45
N ILE A 49 -41.75 24.74 -79.25
CA ILE A 49 -42.65 23.86 -78.50
C ILE A 49 -43.94 23.73 -79.33
N LEU A 50 -43.99 22.73 -80.21
CA LEU A 50 -45.25 22.22 -80.71
C LEU A 50 -45.49 20.91 -79.98
N PHE A 51 -46.59 20.82 -79.22
CA PHE A 51 -47.09 19.55 -78.72
C PHE A 51 -47.13 18.53 -79.87
N PRO A 52 -46.76 17.25 -79.62
CA PRO A 52 -46.81 16.24 -80.66
C PRO A 52 -48.23 16.21 -81.22
N GLN A 53 -48.40 16.57 -82.50
CA GLN A 53 -49.65 16.33 -83.19
C GLN A 53 -49.80 14.82 -83.25
N THR A 54 -50.79 14.29 -82.52
CA THR A 54 -51.15 12.89 -82.52
C THR A 54 -51.29 12.42 -83.96
N SER A 55 -50.55 11.37 -84.29
CA SER A 55 -50.63 10.77 -85.62
C SER A 55 -52.06 10.30 -85.88
N ASN A 56 -52.46 10.40 -87.14
CA ASN A 56 -53.74 9.93 -87.64
C ASN A 56 -53.90 8.44 -87.25
N PRO A 57 -55.00 8.00 -86.60
CA PRO A 57 -55.16 6.64 -86.04
C PRO A 57 -54.99 5.48 -87.03
N ASN A 58 -54.95 5.75 -88.34
CA ASN A 58 -54.73 4.76 -89.40
C ASN A 58 -53.26 4.63 -89.84
N GLN A 59 -52.30 5.28 -89.16
CA GLN A 59 -50.88 5.23 -89.53
C GLN A 59 -50.12 4.16 -88.74
N THR A 60 -49.97 2.96 -89.33
CA THR A 60 -49.09 1.91 -88.79
C THR A 60 -47.63 2.37 -88.82
N CYS A 61 -47.01 2.58 -87.66
CA CYS A 61 -45.57 2.83 -87.53
C CYS A 61 -44.83 1.53 -87.17
N PRO A 62 -44.01 0.96 -88.06
CA PRO A 62 -43.26 -0.26 -87.79
C PRO A 62 -41.90 -0.03 -87.08
N ILE A 63 -41.47 1.22 -86.85
CA ILE A 63 -40.19 1.50 -86.18
C ILE A 63 -40.36 1.34 -84.67
N ASN A 64 -39.82 0.26 -84.11
CA ASN A 64 -39.43 0.21 -82.71
C ASN A 64 -38.02 0.78 -82.58
N LEU A 65 -37.86 1.93 -81.92
CA LEU A 65 -36.55 2.50 -81.60
C LEU A 65 -35.79 1.54 -80.66
N PRO A 66 -34.69 0.93 -81.10
CA PRO A 66 -33.95 0.02 -80.24
C PRO A 66 -33.19 0.81 -79.15
N SER A 67 -32.87 0.15 -78.04
CA SER A 67 -32.12 0.78 -76.93
C SER A 67 -30.73 1.31 -77.34
N HIS A 68 -30.13 0.78 -78.42
CA HIS A 68 -28.86 1.24 -78.97
C HIS A 68 -29.01 2.44 -79.94
N ALA A 69 -30.23 2.83 -80.31
CA ALA A 69 -30.45 3.96 -81.21
C ALA A 69 -30.03 5.31 -80.63
N LEU A 70 -29.94 5.42 -79.30
CA LEU A 70 -29.45 6.59 -78.59
C LEU A 70 -28.20 6.21 -77.80
N SER A 71 -27.08 6.89 -78.01
CA SER A 71 -25.88 6.75 -77.16
C SER A 71 -25.46 8.12 -76.62
N LEU A 72 -25.05 8.13 -75.36
CA LEU A 72 -24.62 9.32 -74.62
C LEU A 72 -23.16 9.11 -74.20
N SER A 73 -22.31 10.09 -74.43
CA SER A 73 -20.93 10.08 -73.93
C SER A 73 -20.50 11.47 -73.46
N THR A 74 -19.58 11.54 -72.49
CA THR A 74 -19.05 12.82 -72.00
C THR A 74 -17.93 13.31 -72.91
N VAL A 75 -17.93 14.60 -73.22
CA VAL A 75 -16.90 15.24 -74.03
C VAL A 75 -16.54 16.62 -73.48
N GLU A 76 -15.30 17.04 -73.70
CA GLU A 76 -14.77 18.34 -73.29
C GLU A 76 -14.80 19.33 -74.46
N LEU A 77 -15.48 20.47 -74.25
CA LEU A 77 -15.49 21.61 -75.16
C LEU A 77 -14.41 22.61 -74.73
N CYS A 78 -13.34 22.70 -75.50
CA CYS A 78 -12.20 23.58 -75.25
C CYS A 78 -12.20 24.74 -76.27
N HIS A 79 -11.99 25.98 -75.82
CA HIS A 79 -11.93 27.12 -76.74
C HIS A 79 -10.49 27.32 -77.24
N PRO A 80 -10.23 27.26 -78.55
CA PRO A 80 -8.86 27.22 -79.09
C PRO A 80 -8.02 28.49 -78.86
N PHE A 81 -8.65 29.62 -78.52
CA PHE A 81 -7.99 30.93 -78.38
C PHE A 81 -8.04 31.51 -76.95
N LYS A 82 -8.54 30.77 -75.96
CA LYS A 82 -8.60 31.23 -74.56
C LYS A 82 -7.93 30.23 -73.63
N THR A 83 -6.62 30.32 -73.54
CA THR A 83 -5.76 29.50 -72.66
C THR A 83 -6.11 29.59 -71.17
N ASN A 84 -6.75 30.68 -70.73
CA ASN A 84 -7.17 30.89 -69.33
C ASN A 84 -8.62 30.48 -69.01
N GLN A 85 -9.41 30.00 -69.99
CA GLN A 85 -10.75 29.47 -69.73
C GLN A 85 -10.73 27.95 -69.87
N GLY A 86 -10.83 27.24 -68.73
CA GLY A 86 -10.87 25.78 -68.69
C GLY A 86 -11.95 25.18 -69.60
N CYS A 87 -11.68 23.97 -70.11
CA CYS A 87 -12.63 23.22 -70.93
C CYS A 87 -13.91 22.92 -70.17
N LYS A 88 -15.05 22.95 -70.88
CA LYS A 88 -16.36 22.67 -70.28
C LYS A 88 -16.82 21.27 -70.67
N ASN A 89 -17.20 20.46 -69.68
CA ASN A 89 -17.82 19.16 -69.91
C ASN A 89 -19.22 19.34 -70.51
N CYS A 90 -19.54 18.52 -71.52
CA CYS A 90 -20.85 18.42 -72.12
C CYS A 90 -21.14 16.99 -72.57
N ILE A 91 -22.39 16.73 -72.94
CA ILE A 91 -22.84 15.40 -73.35
C ILE A 91 -22.90 15.35 -74.88
N ARG A 92 -22.14 14.45 -75.49
CA ARG A 92 -22.31 14.07 -76.90
C ARG A 92 -23.47 13.10 -77.01
N VAL A 93 -24.39 13.40 -77.92
CA VAL A 93 -25.56 12.57 -78.22
C VAL A 93 -25.37 12.01 -79.63
N VAL A 94 -25.32 10.69 -79.75
CA VAL A 94 -25.26 10.00 -81.04
C VAL A 94 -26.56 9.25 -81.23
N ILE A 95 -27.23 9.53 -82.35
CA ILE A 95 -28.46 8.84 -82.75
C ILE A 95 -28.14 8.03 -83.99
N SER A 96 -28.40 6.72 -83.94
CA SER A 96 -28.17 5.79 -85.05
C SER A 96 -29.40 4.92 -85.25
N VAL A 97 -30.17 5.18 -86.29
CA VAL A 97 -31.43 4.47 -86.57
C VAL A 97 -31.43 3.97 -88.00
N ASN A 98 -31.65 2.67 -88.18
CA ASN A 98 -31.91 2.12 -89.51
C ASN A 98 -33.42 2.24 -89.82
N SER A 99 -33.75 2.91 -90.91
CA SER A 99 -35.14 3.24 -91.29
C SER A 99 -35.74 2.31 -92.36
N THR A 100 -35.13 1.15 -92.60
CA THR A 100 -35.67 0.11 -93.49
C THR A 100 -37.16 -0.14 -93.20
N GLY A 101 -38.04 0.17 -94.16
CA GLY A 101 -39.50 0.02 -94.02
C GLY A 101 -40.29 1.26 -93.60
N PHE A 102 -39.67 2.43 -93.41
CA PHE A 102 -40.39 3.67 -93.05
C PHE A 102 -40.00 4.88 -93.93
N PRO A 103 -40.56 4.98 -95.15
CA PRO A 103 -40.21 6.04 -96.10
C PRO A 103 -40.71 7.45 -95.68
N ARG A 104 -41.58 7.55 -94.66
CA ARG A 104 -42.17 8.81 -94.19
C ARG A 104 -41.44 9.45 -93.01
N LEU A 105 -40.27 8.94 -92.60
CA LEU A 105 -39.47 9.57 -91.55
C LEU A 105 -39.05 10.98 -91.98
N ARG A 106 -39.44 11.98 -91.19
CA ARG A 106 -39.06 13.38 -91.43
C ARG A 106 -37.94 13.82 -90.50
N GLY A 107 -37.70 13.13 -89.39
CA GLY A 107 -36.66 13.48 -88.45
C GLY A 107 -36.90 12.95 -87.05
N PHE A 108 -36.25 13.58 -86.08
CA PHE A 108 -36.28 13.18 -84.67
C PHE A 108 -36.57 14.37 -83.76
N HIS A 109 -37.32 14.11 -82.69
CA HIS A 109 -37.59 15.02 -81.60
C HIS A 109 -36.79 14.59 -80.37
N ILE A 110 -35.97 15.51 -79.86
CA ILE A 110 -35.04 15.27 -78.76
C ILE A 110 -35.47 16.14 -77.58
N GLU A 111 -35.61 15.52 -76.42
CA GLU A 111 -35.94 16.18 -75.16
C GLU A 111 -34.84 15.94 -74.15
N THR A 112 -34.45 16.97 -73.41
CA THR A 112 -33.40 16.89 -72.40
C THR A 112 -33.92 17.45 -71.09
N LEU A 113 -33.87 16.65 -70.03
CA LEU A 113 -34.31 17.02 -68.68
C LEU A 113 -33.14 16.87 -67.71
N GLN A 114 -32.76 17.97 -67.07
CA GLN A 114 -31.85 17.94 -65.92
C GLN A 114 -32.66 17.68 -64.65
N ILE A 115 -32.46 16.52 -64.03
CA ILE A 115 -33.34 16.00 -62.96
C ILE A 115 -33.31 16.90 -61.73
N SER A 116 -32.13 17.37 -61.31
CA SER A 116 -31.97 18.10 -60.05
C SER A 116 -32.44 19.56 -60.08
N ASN A 117 -32.45 20.20 -61.26
CA ASN A 117 -32.84 21.62 -61.39
C ASN A 117 -34.05 21.84 -62.30
N ASN A 118 -34.71 20.75 -62.73
CA ASN A 118 -35.86 20.76 -63.64
C ASN A 118 -35.68 21.60 -64.91
N LYS A 119 -34.45 21.76 -65.41
CA LYS A 119 -34.22 22.44 -66.69
C LYS A 119 -34.56 21.50 -67.85
N TYR A 120 -35.63 21.85 -68.56
CA TYR A 120 -36.09 21.14 -69.76
C TYR A 120 -35.71 21.92 -71.03
N LYS A 121 -35.25 21.20 -72.06
CA LYS A 121 -35.09 21.73 -73.43
C LYS A 121 -35.57 20.70 -74.42
N SER A 122 -36.19 21.13 -75.51
CA SER A 122 -36.56 20.26 -76.62
C SER A 122 -36.33 20.92 -77.97
N PHE A 123 -36.01 20.10 -78.96
CA PHE A 123 -35.78 20.55 -80.33
C PHE A 123 -36.00 19.39 -81.31
N GLN A 124 -36.35 19.75 -82.54
CA GLN A 124 -36.55 18.80 -83.63
C GLN A 124 -35.46 18.97 -84.69
N ILE A 125 -34.89 17.86 -85.14
CA ILE A 125 -33.99 17.80 -86.28
C ILE A 125 -34.76 17.16 -87.43
N LEU A 126 -35.08 17.95 -88.44
CA LEU A 126 -35.90 17.55 -89.59
C LEU A 126 -35.05 17.50 -90.86
N ARG A 127 -35.31 16.53 -91.73
CA ARG A 127 -34.74 16.44 -93.07
C ARG A 127 -35.31 17.54 -93.97
N ARG A 128 -34.45 18.25 -94.70
CA ARG A 128 -34.80 19.30 -95.67
C ARG A 128 -34.97 18.74 -97.09
N SER A 129 -34.09 17.81 -97.51
CA SER A 129 -34.14 17.19 -98.84
C SER A 129 -35.22 16.10 -98.96
N ARG A 130 -35.69 15.86 -100.19
CA ARG A 130 -36.58 14.73 -100.52
C ARG A 130 -35.81 13.43 -100.75
N GLU A 131 -34.51 13.51 -101.01
CA GLU A 131 -33.63 12.35 -101.21
C GLU A 131 -33.41 11.59 -99.89
N ALA A 132 -33.41 10.26 -99.96
CA ALA A 132 -33.17 9.41 -98.81
C ALA A 132 -31.70 9.55 -98.36
N PRO A 133 -31.41 9.48 -97.04
CA PRO A 133 -30.02 9.38 -96.58
C PRO A 133 -29.36 8.14 -97.19
N ASP A 134 -28.07 8.24 -97.51
CA ASP A 134 -27.28 7.12 -98.03
C ASP A 134 -27.49 5.86 -97.18
N GLY A 135 -28.08 4.82 -97.78
CA GLY A 135 -28.19 3.48 -97.19
C GLY A 135 -29.25 3.28 -96.09
N ASN A 136 -30.35 4.03 -96.04
CA ASN A 136 -31.44 3.93 -95.03
C ASN A 136 -31.02 4.21 -93.57
N LEU A 137 -29.74 4.52 -93.33
CA LEU A 137 -29.18 4.80 -92.01
C LEU A 137 -29.33 6.29 -91.70
N TRP A 138 -29.92 6.60 -90.55
CA TRP A 138 -29.96 7.94 -89.98
C TRP A 138 -28.92 8.03 -88.88
N LEU A 139 -27.87 8.84 -89.12
CA LEU A 139 -26.82 9.11 -88.16
C LEU A 139 -26.82 10.59 -87.82
N ILE A 140 -27.04 10.93 -86.55
CA ILE A 140 -26.95 12.30 -86.05
C ILE A 140 -25.95 12.31 -84.92
N LYS A 141 -24.88 13.09 -85.09
CA LYS A 141 -23.89 13.34 -84.04
C LYS A 141 -24.04 14.76 -83.54
N TYR A 142 -24.59 14.91 -82.34
CA TYR A 142 -24.66 16.18 -81.61
C TYR A 142 -23.47 16.25 -80.67
N ASP A 143 -22.50 17.11 -80.96
CA ASP A 143 -21.18 17.01 -80.33
C ASP A 143 -21.15 17.47 -78.86
N CYS A 144 -22.02 18.40 -78.45
CA CYS A 144 -21.89 19.00 -77.12
C CYS A 144 -23.19 19.63 -76.61
N LEU A 145 -24.01 18.83 -75.90
CA LEU A 145 -25.20 19.28 -75.19
C LEU A 145 -24.79 19.97 -73.89
N THR A 146 -25.08 21.26 -73.79
CA THR A 146 -24.70 22.06 -72.62
C THR A 146 -25.62 21.76 -71.44
N VAL A 147 -25.02 21.13 -70.43
CA VAL A 147 -25.68 20.75 -69.18
C VAL A 147 -24.86 21.26 -68.00
N THR A 148 -25.53 21.54 -66.88
CA THR A 148 -24.87 21.88 -65.62
C THR A 148 -24.08 20.67 -65.11
N PRO A 149 -22.76 20.79 -64.82
CA PRO A 149 -21.99 19.71 -64.21
C PRO A 149 -22.55 19.29 -62.85
N GLY A 150 -22.32 18.04 -62.46
CA GLY A 150 -22.77 17.46 -61.19
C GLY A 150 -24.24 17.01 -61.18
N GLN A 151 -24.84 16.76 -62.34
CA GLN A 151 -26.27 16.45 -62.45
C GLN A 151 -26.55 15.24 -63.34
N ASP A 152 -27.64 14.53 -63.03
CA ASP A 152 -28.22 13.51 -63.89
C ASP A 152 -29.09 14.15 -64.98
N VAL A 153 -28.82 13.74 -66.22
CA VAL A 153 -29.50 14.25 -67.40
C VAL A 153 -30.21 13.12 -68.10
N SER A 154 -31.53 13.22 -68.22
CA SER A 154 -32.32 12.32 -69.06
C SER A 154 -32.45 12.91 -70.47
N VAL A 155 -31.98 12.18 -71.48
CA VAL A 155 -32.18 12.51 -72.89
C VAL A 155 -33.18 11.53 -73.47
N SER A 156 -34.31 12.05 -73.96
CA SER A 156 -35.36 11.28 -74.61
C SER A 156 -35.40 11.54 -76.11
N LEU A 157 -35.63 10.49 -76.89
CA LEU A 157 -35.68 10.50 -78.35
C LEU A 157 -37.01 9.93 -78.83
N SER A 158 -37.61 10.61 -79.80
CA SER A 158 -38.84 10.20 -80.50
C SER A 158 -38.76 10.56 -81.99
N THR A 159 -39.57 9.91 -82.84
CA THR A 159 -39.59 10.15 -84.30
C THR A 159 -40.53 11.30 -84.69
N VAL A 160 -40.34 11.86 -85.88
CA VAL A 160 -41.27 12.81 -86.51
C VAL A 160 -41.74 12.26 -87.86
N PRO A 161 -43.04 11.99 -88.08
CA PRO A 161 -44.16 12.11 -87.12
C PRO A 161 -44.03 11.15 -85.94
N ASP A 162 -44.71 11.48 -84.83
CA ASP A 162 -44.65 10.70 -83.60
C ASP A 162 -45.32 9.33 -83.79
N CYS A 163 -44.54 8.29 -83.56
CA CYS A 163 -44.93 6.89 -83.67
C CYS A 163 -45.16 6.24 -82.29
N GLY A 164 -45.15 7.01 -81.19
CA GLY A 164 -45.45 6.54 -79.84
C GLY A 164 -44.29 5.81 -79.12
N SER A 165 -43.27 5.33 -79.85
CA SER A 165 -42.08 4.71 -79.26
C SER A 165 -41.05 5.77 -78.84
N ARG A 166 -40.95 6.06 -77.54
CA ARG A 166 -39.95 6.98 -76.95
C ARG A 166 -38.88 6.17 -76.23
N ILE A 167 -37.61 6.46 -76.51
CA ILE A 167 -36.48 5.92 -75.73
C ILE A 167 -35.85 7.02 -74.90
N SER A 168 -35.49 6.72 -73.66
CA SER A 168 -34.80 7.66 -72.77
C SER A 168 -33.55 7.02 -72.18
N LYS A 169 -32.44 7.77 -72.15
CA LYS A 169 -31.22 7.37 -71.44
C LYS A 169 -30.82 8.46 -70.46
N THR A 170 -30.42 8.05 -69.27
CA THR A 170 -29.86 8.93 -68.24
C THR A 170 -28.33 8.90 -68.29
N HIS A 171 -27.70 10.05 -68.09
CA HIS A 171 -26.24 10.16 -68.03
C HIS A 171 -25.85 11.24 -67.02
N TYR A 172 -24.95 10.90 -66.08
CA TYR A 172 -24.42 11.84 -65.10
C TYR A 172 -23.27 12.67 -65.70
N LEU A 173 -23.42 14.00 -65.71
CA LEU A 173 -22.36 14.89 -66.16
C LEU A 173 -21.39 15.17 -65.00
N ARG A 174 -20.14 14.72 -65.12
CA ARG A 174 -19.10 14.89 -64.10
C ARG A 174 -18.68 16.35 -63.96
N ASP A 175 -18.46 16.78 -62.72
CA ASP A 175 -17.74 18.01 -62.39
C ASP A 175 -16.32 17.65 -61.95
N ASN A 176 -15.33 17.95 -62.79
CA ASN A 176 -13.94 17.57 -62.56
C ASN A 176 -13.33 18.29 -61.34
N ASN A 177 -13.94 19.38 -60.87
CA ASN A 177 -13.45 20.14 -59.72
C ASN A 177 -14.24 19.85 -58.44
N ALA A 178 -15.34 19.10 -58.53
CA ALA A 178 -16.18 18.80 -57.38
C ALA A 178 -15.50 17.80 -56.44
N LYS A 179 -15.55 18.13 -55.16
CA LYS A 179 -15.11 17.27 -54.06
C LYS A 179 -16.33 16.60 -53.41
N PRO A 180 -16.19 15.38 -52.86
CA PRO A 180 -17.26 14.77 -52.09
C PRO A 180 -17.49 15.56 -50.80
N ASP A 181 -18.74 15.96 -50.58
CA ASP A 181 -19.21 16.61 -49.37
C ASP A 181 -19.78 15.54 -48.43
N PHE A 182 -19.07 15.27 -47.34
CA PHE A 182 -19.34 14.14 -46.45
C PHE A 182 -19.39 14.57 -44.98
N ASN A 183 -20.24 13.89 -44.23
CA ASN A 183 -20.34 14.01 -42.78
C ASN A 183 -19.75 12.76 -42.12
N TYR A 184 -19.23 12.93 -40.90
CA TYR A 184 -18.64 11.83 -40.12
C TYR A 184 -19.26 11.75 -38.73
N THR A 185 -19.23 10.55 -38.15
CA THR A 185 -19.65 10.25 -36.79
C THR A 185 -18.58 9.38 -36.13
N HIS A 186 -18.17 9.73 -34.91
CA HIS A 186 -17.10 9.06 -34.18
C HIS A 186 -17.67 8.18 -33.07
N SER A 187 -17.28 6.91 -33.04
CA SER A 187 -17.69 5.93 -32.03
C SER A 187 -16.45 5.45 -31.25
N PRO A 188 -16.10 6.09 -30.11
CA PRO A 188 -14.86 5.82 -29.40
C PRO A 188 -14.78 4.39 -28.83
N GLN A 189 -15.91 3.82 -28.41
CA GLN A 189 -15.97 2.47 -27.83
C GLN A 189 -15.55 1.38 -28.82
N GLN A 190 -15.86 1.57 -30.10
CA GLN A 190 -15.56 0.62 -31.18
C GLN A 190 -14.30 1.01 -31.97
N ARG A 191 -13.69 2.16 -31.65
CA ARG A 191 -12.57 2.76 -32.42
C ARG A 191 -12.89 2.92 -33.90
N GLU A 192 -14.09 3.42 -34.18
CA GLU A 192 -14.65 3.52 -35.53
C GLU A 192 -15.09 4.95 -35.87
N ILE A 193 -14.94 5.30 -37.14
CA ILE A 193 -15.45 6.54 -37.74
C ILE A 193 -16.35 6.14 -38.90
N ALA A 194 -17.63 6.47 -38.79
CA ALA A 194 -18.60 6.24 -39.85
C ALA A 194 -18.78 7.50 -40.70
N VAL A 195 -18.66 7.34 -42.03
CA VAL A 195 -18.70 8.41 -43.04
C VAL A 195 -19.94 8.27 -43.90
N SER A 196 -20.62 9.39 -44.18
CA SER A 196 -21.85 9.46 -44.97
C SER A 196 -21.78 10.56 -46.02
N LEU A 197 -22.31 10.31 -47.22
CA LEU A 197 -22.26 11.26 -48.33
C LEU A 197 -23.56 12.09 -48.40
N SER A 198 -23.44 13.41 -48.48
CA SER A 198 -24.60 14.30 -48.55
C SER A 198 -25.23 14.33 -49.95
N LYS A 199 -24.41 14.31 -50.99
CA LYS A 199 -24.80 14.38 -52.41
C LYS A 199 -23.67 13.85 -53.30
N GLY A 200 -24.04 13.41 -54.51
CA GLY A 200 -23.10 12.99 -55.54
C GLY A 200 -23.04 11.47 -55.76
N PRO A 201 -22.17 11.02 -56.69
CA PRO A 201 -22.00 9.61 -57.01
C PRO A 201 -21.26 8.86 -55.90
N THR A 202 -21.06 7.55 -56.08
CA THR A 202 -20.27 6.70 -55.18
C THR A 202 -18.89 7.31 -54.93
N ALA A 203 -18.50 7.35 -53.66
CA ALA A 203 -17.22 7.84 -53.19
C ALA A 203 -16.47 6.76 -52.41
N VAL A 204 -15.16 6.91 -52.30
CA VAL A 204 -14.26 6.07 -51.53
C VAL A 204 -13.74 6.90 -50.37
N ALA A 205 -13.73 6.32 -49.16
CA ALA A 205 -13.15 6.94 -47.98
C ALA A 205 -11.96 6.14 -47.46
N ARG A 206 -10.99 6.84 -46.86
CA ARG A 206 -9.84 6.23 -46.19
C ARG A 206 -9.40 7.05 -44.98
N LEU A 207 -8.73 6.38 -44.04
CA LEU A 207 -8.06 7.03 -42.92
C LEU A 207 -6.56 7.15 -43.20
N CYS A 208 -5.97 8.24 -42.71
CA CYS A 208 -4.54 8.46 -42.72
C CYS A 208 -4.11 9.34 -41.54
N TYR A 209 -2.85 9.24 -41.18
CA TYR A 209 -2.19 10.23 -40.32
C TYR A 209 -1.57 11.30 -41.23
N LYS A 210 -2.05 12.53 -41.13
CA LYS A 210 -1.62 13.65 -41.97
C LYS A 210 -0.16 13.98 -41.70
N ARG A 211 0.63 13.79 -42.75
CA ARG A 211 2.01 14.29 -42.91
C ARG A 211 2.01 15.36 -44.00
N PHE A 212 2.89 15.24 -44.99
CA PHE A 212 2.82 15.99 -46.26
C PHE A 212 1.74 15.46 -47.20
N ILE A 213 1.58 14.13 -47.27
CA ILE A 213 0.58 13.44 -48.11
C ILE A 213 -0.14 12.41 -47.25
N CYS A 214 -1.45 12.29 -47.46
CA CYS A 214 -2.29 11.30 -46.82
C CYS A 214 -2.09 9.93 -47.50
N ASN A 215 -1.25 9.07 -46.94
CA ASN A 215 -1.13 7.68 -47.38
C ASN A 215 -2.11 6.81 -46.59
N SER A 216 -2.79 5.90 -47.27
CA SER A 216 -3.72 4.96 -46.63
C SER A 216 -2.99 4.13 -45.59
N LEU A 217 -3.64 3.90 -44.46
CA LEU A 217 -3.16 2.94 -43.48
C LEU A 217 -3.07 1.55 -44.13
N PRO A 218 -1.95 0.82 -43.98
CA PRO A 218 -1.67 -0.40 -44.74
C PRO A 218 -2.69 -1.53 -44.50
N GLU A 219 -3.41 -1.51 -43.38
CA GLU A 219 -4.43 -2.50 -43.01
C GLU A 219 -5.88 -2.07 -43.27
N ASN A 220 -6.11 -0.85 -43.78
CA ASN A 220 -7.47 -0.37 -43.94
C ASN A 220 -7.98 -0.61 -45.37
N GLU A 221 -9.05 -1.40 -45.47
CA GLU A 221 -9.92 -1.39 -46.64
C GLU A 221 -10.34 0.05 -46.94
N THR A 222 -10.41 0.41 -48.22
CA THR A 222 -10.94 1.69 -48.68
C THR A 222 -12.40 1.50 -49.11
N PRO A 223 -13.36 1.50 -48.18
CA PRO A 223 -14.76 1.20 -48.49
C PRO A 223 -15.36 2.25 -49.42
N THR A 224 -16.12 1.78 -50.40
CA THR A 224 -17.01 2.61 -51.21
C THR A 224 -18.30 2.91 -50.43
N PHE A 225 -18.75 4.16 -50.48
CA PHE A 225 -19.99 4.64 -49.85
C PHE A 225 -20.74 5.56 -50.82
N ASN A 226 -22.04 5.72 -50.58
CA ASN A 226 -22.91 6.56 -51.39
C ASN A 226 -23.93 7.27 -50.47
N VAL A 227 -24.96 7.90 -51.04
CA VAL A 227 -25.96 8.64 -50.27
C VAL A 227 -26.78 7.73 -49.32
N THR A 228 -26.93 6.45 -49.62
CA THR A 228 -27.74 5.51 -48.82
C THR A 228 -26.89 4.63 -47.88
N LYS A 229 -25.65 4.33 -48.25
CA LYS A 229 -24.75 3.42 -47.52
C LYS A 229 -23.59 4.21 -46.91
N LYS A 230 -23.36 4.01 -45.60
CA LYS A 230 -22.23 4.57 -44.86
C LYS A 230 -20.97 3.70 -45.00
N ALA A 231 -19.80 4.33 -44.98
CA ALA A 231 -18.51 3.65 -44.83
C ALA A 231 -18.11 3.62 -43.35
N ILE A 232 -17.59 2.50 -42.86
CA ILE A 232 -17.07 2.34 -41.50
C ILE A 232 -15.56 2.17 -41.58
N LEU A 233 -14.81 3.02 -40.87
CA LEU A 233 -13.36 3.04 -40.89
C LEU A 233 -12.81 2.86 -39.47
N LYS A 234 -11.92 1.88 -39.27
CA LYS A 234 -11.29 1.57 -37.98
C LYS A 234 -9.94 2.26 -37.83
N TYR A 235 -9.64 2.75 -36.63
CA TYR A 235 -8.35 3.35 -36.30
C TYR A 235 -7.63 2.63 -35.16
N HIS A 236 -6.29 2.62 -35.22
CA HIS A 236 -5.42 2.01 -34.20
C HIS A 236 -5.08 3.00 -33.08
N TYR A 237 -4.64 4.20 -33.44
CA TYR A 237 -4.25 5.26 -32.52
C TYR A 237 -5.12 6.50 -32.75
N LEU A 238 -5.73 7.00 -31.69
CA LEU A 238 -6.43 8.29 -31.73
C LEU A 238 -5.40 9.40 -31.57
N LEU A 239 -5.10 10.11 -32.66
CA LEU A 239 -4.05 11.13 -32.72
C LEU A 239 -4.57 12.41 -33.39
N PRO A 240 -4.00 13.59 -33.11
CA PRO A 240 -4.50 14.86 -33.65
C PRO A 240 -4.37 14.98 -35.17
N CYS A 241 -3.40 14.28 -35.76
CA CYS A 241 -3.22 14.23 -37.21
C CYS A 241 -4.08 13.15 -37.91
N LEU A 242 -4.95 12.44 -37.19
CA LEU A 242 -5.85 11.46 -37.81
C LEU A 242 -6.92 12.18 -38.64
N CYS A 243 -6.93 11.92 -39.95
CA CYS A 243 -7.84 12.56 -40.89
C CYS A 243 -8.61 11.53 -41.71
N VAL A 244 -9.81 11.93 -42.11
CA VAL A 244 -10.66 11.22 -43.06
C VAL A 244 -10.46 11.89 -44.43
N GLU A 245 -10.07 11.11 -45.42
CA GLU A 245 -9.99 11.56 -46.81
C GLU A 245 -11.02 10.82 -47.66
N ALA A 246 -11.81 11.56 -48.44
CA ALA A 246 -12.77 11.01 -49.37
C ALA A 246 -12.57 11.57 -50.79
N TYR A 247 -12.80 10.72 -51.79
CA TYR A 247 -12.77 11.08 -53.21
C TYR A 247 -13.82 10.26 -53.97
N TYR A 248 -14.32 10.75 -55.09
CA TYR A 248 -15.25 9.98 -55.90
C TYR A 248 -14.56 8.80 -56.58
N ASP A 249 -15.30 7.72 -56.84
CA ASP A 249 -14.77 6.48 -57.43
C ASP A 249 -14.54 6.62 -58.95
N TYR A 250 -13.62 7.49 -59.33
CA TYR A 250 -13.11 7.64 -60.68
C TYR A 250 -11.69 8.19 -60.68
N GLN A 251 -10.99 7.99 -61.80
CA GLN A 251 -9.61 8.40 -61.97
C GLN A 251 -9.44 9.92 -61.83
N ASP A 252 -8.42 10.33 -61.07
CA ASP A 252 -8.05 11.73 -60.82
C ASP A 252 -9.15 12.57 -60.14
N SER A 253 -10.05 11.95 -59.36
CA SER A 253 -11.01 12.69 -58.53
C SER A 253 -10.30 13.59 -57.51
N PRO A 254 -10.70 14.87 -57.39
CA PRO A 254 -10.29 15.73 -56.29
C PRO A 254 -10.59 15.09 -54.93
N ARG A 255 -9.63 15.17 -54.01
CA ARG A 255 -9.74 14.64 -52.65
C ARG A 255 -10.24 15.73 -51.69
N ASN A 256 -11.16 15.35 -50.81
CA ASN A 256 -11.58 16.16 -49.67
C ASN A 256 -11.04 15.53 -48.39
N GLN A 257 -10.36 16.32 -47.55
CA GLN A 257 -9.75 15.84 -46.32
C GLN A 257 -10.26 16.65 -45.13
N ILE A 258 -10.71 15.97 -44.09
CA ILE A 258 -11.16 16.56 -42.83
C ILE A 258 -10.39 15.92 -41.67
N CYS A 259 -9.81 16.74 -40.79
CA CYS A 259 -9.00 16.32 -39.63
C CYS A 259 -9.73 16.71 -38.34
N PRO A 260 -10.66 15.87 -37.84
CA PRO A 260 -11.58 16.28 -36.79
C PRO A 260 -10.95 16.34 -35.39
N PHE A 261 -9.82 15.65 -35.17
CA PHE A 261 -9.24 15.45 -33.84
C PHE A 261 -8.14 16.45 -33.46
N GLU A 262 -7.81 17.42 -34.31
CA GLU A 262 -6.75 18.40 -34.06
C GLU A 262 -7.01 19.24 -32.80
N SER A 263 -8.27 19.57 -32.54
CA SER A 263 -8.73 20.32 -31.35
C SER A 263 -9.25 19.44 -30.21
N HIS A 264 -9.38 18.13 -30.39
CA HIS A 264 -9.94 17.23 -29.37
C HIS A 264 -8.89 16.89 -28.31
N GLU A 265 -9.26 16.93 -27.02
CA GLU A 265 -8.34 16.62 -25.92
C GLU A 265 -7.93 15.15 -25.87
N ASP A 266 -8.87 14.24 -26.14
CA ASP A 266 -8.64 12.79 -26.11
C ASP A 266 -7.57 12.32 -27.10
N ALA A 267 -7.33 13.09 -28.17
CA ALA A 267 -6.30 12.81 -29.16
C ALA A 267 -4.87 13.04 -28.61
N TYR A 268 -4.73 13.79 -27.51
CA TYR A 268 -3.47 14.08 -26.82
C TYR A 268 -3.31 13.18 -25.59
N GLY A 269 -3.73 11.93 -25.70
CA GLY A 269 -3.60 10.92 -24.66
C GLY A 269 -2.23 10.24 -24.61
N PRO A 270 -2.14 9.07 -23.95
CA PRO A 270 -0.89 8.31 -23.79
C PRO A 270 -0.25 7.86 -25.11
N HIS A 271 -1.05 7.60 -26.14
CA HIS A 271 -0.56 7.22 -27.47
C HIS A 271 0.12 8.38 -28.21
N PHE A 272 -0.24 9.63 -27.89
CA PHE A 272 0.44 10.81 -28.41
C PHE A 272 1.69 11.13 -27.58
N TRP A 273 1.58 11.14 -26.24
CA TRP A 273 2.69 11.37 -25.32
C TRP A 273 3.56 10.13 -25.09
N ASN A 274 4.03 9.52 -26.18
CA ASN A 274 4.94 8.39 -26.10
C ASN A 274 6.38 8.91 -25.89
N ILE A 275 6.77 9.01 -24.61
CA ILE A 275 8.02 9.62 -24.18
C ILE A 275 8.84 8.58 -23.40
N THR A 276 10.05 8.32 -23.85
CA THR A 276 11.04 7.49 -23.15
C THR A 276 12.21 8.35 -22.69
N TRP A 277 12.91 7.93 -21.65
CA TRP A 277 14.04 8.67 -21.11
C TRP A 277 15.20 7.74 -20.76
N SER A 278 16.41 8.28 -20.80
CA SER A 278 17.62 7.63 -20.35
C SER A 278 18.55 8.66 -19.72
N HIS A 279 19.38 8.22 -18.78
CA HIS A 279 20.37 9.07 -18.13
C HIS A 279 21.74 8.39 -18.18
N SER A 280 22.75 9.13 -18.61
CA SER A 280 24.13 8.63 -18.72
C SER A 280 25.11 9.80 -18.64
N ASN A 281 26.20 9.66 -17.88
CA ASN A 281 27.26 10.67 -17.78
C ASN A 281 26.75 12.08 -17.41
N ASN A 282 25.83 12.19 -16.45
CA ASN A 282 25.18 13.45 -16.04
C ASN A 282 24.39 14.14 -17.17
N ARG A 283 24.06 13.41 -18.24
CA ARG A 283 23.21 13.87 -19.34
C ARG A 283 21.87 13.16 -19.27
N MET A 284 20.82 13.95 -19.42
CA MET A 284 19.47 13.43 -19.49
C MET A 284 18.97 13.49 -20.92
N LEU A 285 18.67 12.32 -21.47
CA LEU A 285 18.17 12.11 -22.82
C LEU A 285 16.70 11.75 -22.76
N MET A 286 15.92 12.41 -23.59
CA MET A 286 14.48 12.30 -23.59
C MET A 286 13.97 12.20 -25.01
N THR A 287 13.30 11.10 -25.33
CA THR A 287 12.89 10.75 -26.69
C THR A 287 11.38 10.82 -26.80
N PHE A 288 10.88 11.69 -27.68
CA PHE A 288 9.46 11.81 -28.02
C PHE A 288 9.21 11.15 -29.38
N LYS A 289 8.30 10.17 -29.42
CA LYS A 289 7.99 9.39 -30.63
C LYS A 289 6.52 9.55 -31.01
N SER A 290 6.22 10.04 -32.21
CA SER A 290 4.84 10.23 -32.68
C SER A 290 4.64 9.95 -34.16
N LEU A 291 3.44 9.53 -34.55
CA LEU A 291 3.05 9.43 -35.97
C LEU A 291 2.69 10.80 -36.56
N CYS A 292 2.44 11.79 -35.70
CA CYS A 292 2.12 13.16 -36.10
C CYS A 292 3.37 14.03 -36.13
N MET A 293 3.48 14.87 -37.15
CA MET A 293 4.55 15.87 -37.28
C MET A 293 4.23 17.10 -36.41
N LEU A 294 4.25 16.91 -35.08
CA LEU A 294 4.04 17.97 -34.09
C LEU A 294 5.19 17.95 -33.09
N GLU A 295 6.15 18.85 -33.25
CA GLU A 295 7.26 18.99 -32.32
C GLU A 295 6.79 19.66 -31.02
N PRO A 296 7.01 19.03 -29.85
CA PRO A 296 6.73 19.66 -28.56
C PRO A 296 7.82 20.67 -28.18
N SER A 297 7.38 21.76 -27.57
CA SER A 297 8.30 22.63 -26.82
C SER A 297 8.64 21.98 -25.48
N VAL A 298 9.91 21.88 -25.14
CA VAL A 298 10.39 21.14 -23.96
C VAL A 298 11.05 22.10 -22.98
N SER A 299 10.80 21.89 -21.69
CA SER A 299 11.42 22.68 -20.62
C SER A 299 11.71 21.79 -19.40
N LEU A 300 12.85 22.02 -18.75
CA LEU A 300 13.18 21.39 -17.47
C LEU A 300 12.40 22.11 -16.36
N CYS A 301 11.78 21.34 -15.47
CA CYS A 301 10.96 21.88 -14.40
C CYS A 301 11.18 21.11 -13.09
N GLN A 302 10.99 21.80 -11.97
CA GLN A 302 11.06 21.21 -10.64
C GLN A 302 9.67 20.91 -10.11
N LYS A 303 9.39 19.65 -9.80
CA LYS A 303 8.12 19.17 -9.27
C LYS A 303 8.03 19.47 -7.77
N GLN A 304 7.01 20.22 -7.37
CA GLN A 304 6.68 20.51 -5.97
C GLN A 304 5.16 20.39 -5.80
N ASN A 305 4.69 19.57 -4.86
CA ASN A 305 3.25 19.39 -4.59
C ASN A 305 2.38 19.08 -5.82
N GLY A 306 2.92 18.34 -6.80
CA GLY A 306 2.20 17.95 -8.02
C GLY A 306 2.21 18.98 -9.15
N THR A 307 2.67 20.21 -8.91
CA THR A 307 2.92 21.22 -9.96
C THR A 307 4.39 21.20 -10.37
N CYS A 308 4.67 21.57 -11.62
CA CYS A 308 6.05 21.62 -12.13
C CYS A 308 6.43 23.05 -12.52
N ASN A 309 7.34 23.64 -11.76
CA ASN A 309 7.82 25.01 -11.94
C ASN A 309 8.99 25.01 -12.90
N VAL A 310 8.86 25.69 -14.04
CA VAL A 310 9.88 25.71 -15.09
C VAL A 310 11.15 26.41 -14.60
N ILE A 311 12.30 25.80 -14.86
CA ILE A 311 13.62 26.38 -14.61
C ILE A 311 14.01 27.21 -15.85
N PRO A 312 14.13 28.54 -15.73
CA PRO A 312 14.46 29.38 -16.88
C PRO A 312 15.94 29.26 -17.27
N GLY A 313 16.24 29.44 -18.56
CA GLY A 313 17.62 29.54 -19.06
C GLY A 313 18.36 28.20 -19.24
N VAL A 314 17.65 27.08 -19.24
CA VAL A 314 18.25 25.75 -19.49
C VAL A 314 18.48 25.57 -20.99
N ASN A 315 19.72 25.23 -21.36
CA ASN A 315 20.07 24.88 -22.73
C ASN A 315 19.64 23.44 -23.01
N ILE A 316 18.72 23.26 -23.96
CA ILE A 316 18.22 21.95 -24.40
C ILE A 316 18.60 21.80 -25.86
N THR A 317 19.37 20.76 -26.18
CA THR A 317 19.73 20.42 -27.56
C THR A 317 18.67 19.46 -28.11
N THR A 318 18.11 19.79 -29.28
CA THR A 318 17.12 18.96 -29.97
C THR A 318 17.75 18.34 -31.20
N THR A 319 17.57 17.03 -31.36
CA THR A 319 17.94 16.30 -32.59
C THR A 319 16.72 15.59 -33.14
N GLU A 320 16.50 15.72 -34.44
CA GLU A 320 15.44 15.00 -35.16
C GLU A 320 16.02 13.72 -35.76
N LEU A 321 15.39 12.58 -35.46
CA LEU A 321 15.72 11.28 -36.01
C LEU A 321 14.52 10.76 -36.81
N LEU A 322 14.78 10.31 -38.03
CA LEU A 322 13.80 9.63 -38.87
C LEU A 322 14.01 8.12 -38.76
N GLU A 323 13.23 7.47 -37.89
CA GLU A 323 13.17 6.01 -37.81
C GLU A 323 12.19 5.45 -38.86
N ASP A 324 12.71 4.60 -39.76
CA ASP A 324 11.98 3.69 -40.66
C ASP A 324 10.71 4.25 -41.34
N ASN A 325 10.76 5.51 -41.78
CA ASN A 325 9.69 6.18 -42.56
C ASN A 325 8.28 6.14 -41.91
N GLN A 326 8.15 5.78 -40.63
CA GLN A 326 6.86 5.58 -39.97
C GLN A 326 6.63 6.50 -38.76
N PHE A 327 7.66 6.84 -38.00
CA PHE A 327 7.51 7.70 -36.81
C PHE A 327 8.46 8.90 -36.89
N TYR A 328 7.99 10.03 -36.40
CA TYR A 328 8.83 11.18 -36.10
C TYR A 328 9.38 11.01 -34.68
N VAL A 329 10.70 11.12 -34.55
CA VAL A 329 11.40 10.95 -33.29
C VAL A 329 12.22 12.21 -33.02
N TRP A 330 11.96 12.84 -31.88
CA TRP A 330 12.74 13.99 -31.39
C TRP A 330 13.45 13.59 -30.11
N VAL A 331 14.77 13.82 -30.07
CA VAL A 331 15.59 13.56 -28.89
C VAL A 331 16.04 14.89 -28.31
N TYR A 332 15.70 15.11 -27.05
CA TYR A 332 16.06 16.27 -26.26
C TYR A 332 17.16 15.87 -25.27
N GLU A 333 18.28 16.57 -25.31
CA GLU A 333 19.43 16.34 -24.43
C GLU A 333 19.64 17.57 -23.53
N VAL A 334 19.87 17.30 -22.24
CA VAL A 334 20.22 18.32 -21.26
C VAL A 334 21.42 17.84 -20.46
N ASP A 335 22.49 18.62 -20.52
CA ASP A 335 23.73 18.37 -19.79
C ASP A 335 23.64 18.81 -18.33
N SER A 336 24.47 18.18 -17.49
CA SER A 336 24.65 18.56 -16.08
C SER A 336 23.35 18.52 -15.27
N VAL A 337 22.55 17.45 -15.47
CA VAL A 337 21.27 17.21 -14.77
C VAL A 337 21.38 15.98 -13.87
N ASP A 338 20.93 16.12 -12.62
CA ASP A 338 20.81 15.00 -11.69
C ASP A 338 19.60 14.12 -12.00
N LYS A 339 19.76 12.82 -11.78
CA LYS A 339 18.70 11.83 -11.96
C LYS A 339 17.78 11.82 -10.74
N ASP A 340 16.79 12.70 -10.74
CA ASP A 340 15.94 12.96 -9.57
C ASP A 340 14.43 12.99 -9.91
N PRO A 341 13.55 12.38 -9.10
CA PRO A 341 12.10 12.39 -9.33
C PRO A 341 11.44 13.78 -9.19
N HIS A 342 12.13 14.75 -8.60
CA HIS A 342 11.68 16.15 -8.54
C HIS A 342 12.16 16.97 -9.74
N LEU A 343 13.07 16.46 -10.57
CA LEU A 343 13.50 17.10 -11.81
C LEU A 343 12.78 16.41 -12.97
N CYS A 344 11.85 17.13 -13.59
CA CYS A 344 10.98 16.59 -14.63
C CYS A 344 11.08 17.41 -15.91
N PHE A 345 10.64 16.82 -17.00
CA PHE A 345 10.49 17.50 -18.28
C PHE A 345 9.04 17.83 -18.53
N LYS A 346 8.76 19.08 -18.87
CA LYS A 346 7.45 19.56 -19.29
C LYS A 346 7.46 19.77 -20.80
N PHE A 347 6.61 19.02 -21.47
CA PHE A 347 6.36 19.07 -22.90
C PHE A 347 5.11 19.87 -23.17
N THR A 348 5.13 20.76 -24.16
CA THR A 348 4.00 21.61 -24.50
C THR A 348 3.72 21.64 -26.00
N VAL A 349 2.49 21.29 -26.39
CA VAL A 349 1.98 21.32 -27.78
C VAL A 349 0.61 22.01 -27.78
N ASN A 350 0.42 23.06 -28.58
CA ASN A 350 -0.85 23.77 -28.73
C ASN A 350 -1.56 24.08 -27.39
N ARG A 351 -0.80 24.58 -26.40
CA ARG A 351 -1.22 24.89 -25.01
C ARG A 351 -1.50 23.69 -24.10
N ARG A 352 -1.41 22.46 -24.58
CA ARG A 352 -1.51 21.25 -23.77
C ARG A 352 -0.13 20.90 -23.23
N SER A 353 -0.05 20.55 -21.94
CA SER A 353 1.22 20.18 -21.31
C SER A 353 1.21 18.77 -20.75
N HIS A 354 2.30 18.04 -20.94
CA HIS A 354 2.53 16.74 -20.33
C HIS A 354 3.85 16.76 -19.55
N ILE A 355 3.87 16.13 -18.38
CA ILE A 355 5.04 16.12 -17.50
C ILE A 355 5.52 14.69 -17.35
N ARG A 356 6.81 14.45 -17.64
CA ARG A 356 7.47 13.17 -17.43
C ARG A 356 8.64 13.34 -16.46
N CYS A 357 8.67 12.49 -15.43
CA CYS A 357 9.71 12.50 -14.39
C CYS A 357 10.36 11.10 -14.32
N PRO A 358 11.64 11.01 -13.88
CA PRO A 358 12.26 9.76 -13.46
C PRO A 358 11.48 9.08 -12.33
N GLU A 359 11.56 7.76 -12.25
CA GLU A 359 10.97 7.01 -11.14
C GLU A 359 11.87 7.10 -9.89
N ALA A 360 11.27 6.99 -8.70
CA ALA A 360 12.01 7.15 -7.44
C ALA A 360 13.02 6.01 -7.18
N ALA A 361 12.78 4.83 -7.76
CA ALA A 361 13.68 3.68 -7.68
C ALA A 361 14.96 3.87 -8.50
N ASP A 362 14.94 4.77 -9.49
CA ASP A 362 16.04 4.95 -10.43
C ASP A 362 17.10 5.95 -9.94
N ARG A 363 17.10 6.40 -8.68
CA ARG A 363 18.12 7.37 -8.22
C ARG A 363 19.52 6.77 -8.24
N ASP A 364 20.49 7.53 -8.73
CA ASP A 364 21.90 7.11 -8.72
C ASP A 364 22.57 7.29 -7.35
N TRP A 365 21.92 7.99 -6.42
CA TRP A 365 22.43 8.21 -5.07
C TRP A 365 21.29 8.30 -4.04
N ASN A 366 21.60 7.99 -2.78
CA ASN A 366 20.65 8.04 -1.68
C ASN A 366 21.34 8.46 -0.37
N VAL A 367 20.54 9.01 0.56
CA VAL A 367 21.01 9.42 1.89
C VAL A 367 20.23 8.64 2.94
N LYS A 368 20.94 7.89 3.77
CA LYS A 368 20.40 7.25 4.97
C LYS A 368 20.77 8.08 6.19
N VAL A 369 19.87 8.14 7.16
CA VAL A 369 20.03 8.91 8.39
C VAL A 369 19.92 7.95 9.56
N ASP A 370 21.04 7.74 10.24
CA ASP A 370 21.12 6.92 11.43
C ASP A 370 21.37 7.81 12.66
N MET A 371 20.65 7.54 13.75
CA MET A 371 20.76 8.31 14.99
C MET A 371 21.72 7.61 15.95
N GLY A 372 22.88 8.22 16.20
CA GLY A 372 23.81 7.80 17.25
C GLY A 372 23.46 8.38 18.62
N LEU A 373 24.23 8.02 19.66
CA LEU A 373 24.01 8.46 21.04
C LEU A 373 24.16 9.98 21.24
N SER A 374 24.91 10.68 20.38
CA SER A 374 25.13 12.13 20.42
C SER A 374 25.53 12.74 19.06
N GLN A 375 25.31 12.00 17.97
CA GLN A 375 25.73 12.36 16.61
C GLN A 375 24.67 11.89 15.62
N VAL A 376 24.42 12.70 14.59
CA VAL A 376 23.65 12.28 13.41
C VAL A 376 24.62 11.66 12.42
N HIS A 377 24.37 10.43 12.03
CA HIS A 377 25.14 9.72 11.00
C HIS A 377 24.39 9.85 9.68
N LEU A 378 24.96 10.63 8.76
CA LEU A 378 24.48 10.70 7.38
C LEU A 378 25.33 9.74 6.56
N THR A 379 24.71 8.67 6.07
CA THR A 379 25.36 7.70 5.18
C THR A 379 24.89 7.98 3.76
N ILE A 380 25.80 8.50 2.93
CA ILE A 380 25.53 8.77 1.52
C ILE A 380 26.05 7.58 0.72
N VAL A 381 25.16 7.02 -0.10
CA VAL A 381 25.46 5.90 -0.98
C VAL A 381 25.26 6.37 -2.42
N SER A 382 26.27 6.20 -3.26
CA SER A 382 26.21 6.55 -4.68
C SER A 382 26.57 5.33 -5.53
N SER A 383 25.76 5.04 -6.55
CA SER A 383 26.03 4.01 -7.54
C SER A 383 26.86 4.54 -8.73
N VAL A 384 27.11 5.84 -8.78
CA VAL A 384 27.92 6.51 -9.80
C VAL A 384 28.95 7.44 -9.15
N PRO A 385 30.05 7.82 -9.84
CA PRO A 385 30.95 8.85 -9.34
C PRO A 385 30.22 10.19 -9.26
N ALA A 386 30.14 10.78 -8.06
CA ALA A 386 29.38 12.01 -7.81
C ALA A 386 30.06 12.86 -6.74
N SER A 387 29.93 14.19 -6.82
CA SER A 387 30.33 15.07 -5.72
C SER A 387 29.08 15.57 -5.01
N VAL A 388 28.90 15.19 -3.75
CA VAL A 388 27.75 15.57 -2.95
C VAL A 388 28.15 16.64 -1.95
N SER A 389 27.37 17.71 -1.91
CA SER A 389 27.56 18.80 -0.96
C SER A 389 26.50 18.75 0.13
N ILE A 390 26.97 19.00 1.35
CA ILE A 390 26.15 19.04 2.56
C ILE A 390 26.35 20.40 3.20
N ALA A 391 25.24 21.04 3.55
CA ALA A 391 25.23 22.23 4.38
C ALA A 391 24.41 21.96 5.65
N GLU A 392 24.98 22.29 6.80
CA GLU A 392 24.25 22.29 8.06
C GLU A 392 23.39 23.55 8.11
N CYS A 393 22.10 23.38 8.37
CA CYS A 393 21.11 24.44 8.33
C CYS A 393 20.42 24.56 9.69
N ARG A 394 20.43 25.77 10.25
CA ARG A 394 19.78 26.11 11.53
C ARG A 394 18.61 27.06 11.28
N GLY A 395 17.42 26.71 11.76
CA GLY A 395 16.24 27.58 11.70
C GLY A 395 14.91 26.84 11.53
N ASN A 396 13.81 27.60 11.62
CA ASN A 396 12.45 27.14 11.37
C ASN A 396 12.12 27.25 9.86
N ASN A 397 11.10 26.52 9.37
CA ASN A 397 10.76 26.31 7.95
C ASN A 397 10.83 27.55 7.02
N ASN A 398 10.68 28.78 7.54
CA ASN A 398 10.68 30.02 6.75
C ASN A 398 11.99 30.82 6.77
N THR A 399 12.92 30.58 7.71
CA THR A 399 14.20 31.32 7.82
C THR A 399 15.33 30.36 8.18
N ILE A 400 15.75 29.58 7.19
CA ILE A 400 16.83 28.61 7.33
C ILE A 400 18.16 29.31 6.96
N LYS A 401 19.06 29.48 7.92
CA LYS A 401 20.45 29.91 7.65
C LYS A 401 21.33 28.66 7.59
N CYS A 402 22.03 28.48 6.48
CA CYS A 402 22.93 27.35 6.30
C CYS A 402 24.39 27.82 6.37
N ASP A 403 25.18 27.14 7.19
CA ASP A 403 26.62 27.36 7.41
C ASP A 403 27.44 26.60 6.35
N PRO A 404 28.78 26.84 6.24
CA PRO A 404 29.51 26.55 5.02
C PRO A 404 29.50 25.08 4.58
N GLN A 405 29.47 24.94 3.26
CA GLN A 405 29.29 23.72 2.49
C GLN A 405 30.50 22.78 2.60
N THR A 406 30.29 21.54 3.02
CA THR A 406 31.28 20.47 2.89
C THR A 406 30.96 19.69 1.61
N THR A 407 31.89 19.65 0.66
CA THR A 407 31.75 18.86 -0.57
C THR A 407 32.57 17.59 -0.44
N ILE A 408 31.93 16.47 -0.74
CA ILE A 408 32.50 15.14 -0.60
C ILE A 408 32.49 14.48 -1.98
N PRO A 409 33.65 14.12 -2.53
CA PRO A 409 33.71 13.28 -3.72
C PRO A 409 33.41 11.82 -3.34
N LEU A 410 32.44 11.20 -4.01
CA LEU A 410 32.13 9.78 -3.90
C LEU A 410 32.58 9.04 -5.17
N SER A 411 33.19 7.87 -4.97
CA SER A 411 33.49 6.89 -6.02
C SER A 411 32.38 5.83 -6.07
N GLU A 412 32.30 5.06 -7.16
CA GLU A 412 31.29 4.00 -7.33
C GLU A 412 31.26 3.03 -6.14
N ALA A 413 30.06 2.81 -5.60
CA ALA A 413 29.79 1.90 -4.48
C ALA A 413 30.48 2.24 -3.15
N ASN A 414 31.07 3.43 -3.01
CA ASN A 414 31.58 3.88 -1.70
C ASN A 414 30.43 4.41 -0.82
N GLU A 415 30.31 3.84 0.37
CA GLU A 415 29.54 4.43 1.46
C GLU A 415 30.44 5.43 2.19
N MET A 416 30.07 6.71 2.19
CA MET A 416 30.76 7.72 3.00
C MET A 416 29.87 8.12 4.17
N GLN A 417 30.43 8.03 5.38
CA GLN A 417 29.78 8.47 6.60
C GLN A 417 30.23 9.88 6.95
N VAL A 418 29.27 10.80 7.10
CA VAL A 418 29.52 12.16 7.55
C VAL A 418 29.03 12.29 8.98
N PHE A 419 29.93 12.71 9.85
CA PHE A 419 29.66 12.90 11.27
C PHE A 419 29.43 14.39 11.52
N SER A 420 28.25 14.73 12.05
CA SER A 420 28.01 16.05 12.62
C SER A 420 28.10 15.91 14.14
N SER A 421 28.99 16.70 14.74
CA SER A 421 29.09 16.83 16.18
C SER A 421 28.02 17.82 16.67
N LEU A 422 27.38 17.48 17.78
CA LEU A 422 26.35 18.20 18.54
C LEU A 422 24.88 17.79 18.25
N PRO A 423 24.18 17.24 19.26
CA PRO A 423 22.74 17.08 19.21
C PRO A 423 22.10 18.42 19.61
N ALA A 424 21.81 19.29 18.64
CA ALA A 424 20.87 20.38 18.88
C ALA A 424 19.55 20.05 18.19
N LYS A 425 18.47 20.19 18.98
CA LYS A 425 17.11 20.31 18.46
C LYS A 425 17.12 21.44 17.42
N ASP A 426 16.47 21.24 16.27
CA ASP A 426 16.36 22.21 15.16
C ASP A 426 17.58 22.35 14.22
N ILE A 427 18.40 21.31 14.09
CA ILE A 427 19.39 21.19 13.00
C ILE A 427 18.77 20.37 11.86
N CYS A 428 18.79 20.91 10.64
CA CYS A 428 18.47 20.18 9.41
C CYS A 428 19.70 20.15 8.48
N TYR A 429 19.82 19.13 7.66
CA TYR A 429 20.90 18.99 6.69
C TYR A 429 20.36 19.19 5.28
N LYS A 430 20.98 20.10 4.53
CA LYS A 430 20.68 20.29 3.12
C LYS A 430 21.69 19.52 2.28
N VAL A 431 21.23 18.58 1.47
CA VAL A 431 22.08 17.66 0.68
C VAL A 431 21.70 17.73 -0.78
N TRP A 432 22.70 17.86 -1.66
CA TRP A 432 22.53 17.88 -3.11
C TRP A 432 23.82 17.49 -3.83
N ARG A 433 23.70 17.04 -5.08
CA ARG A 433 24.86 16.86 -5.95
C ARG A 433 25.36 18.20 -6.49
N SER A 434 26.65 18.47 -6.27
CA SER A 434 27.32 19.72 -6.65
C SER A 434 28.14 19.60 -7.94
N ASP A 435 28.36 18.38 -8.43
CA ASP A 435 29.05 18.12 -9.71
C ASP A 435 28.17 18.44 -10.93
N VAL A 436 26.87 18.63 -10.73
CA VAL A 436 25.89 18.95 -11.77
C VAL A 436 25.24 20.31 -11.51
N LEU A 437 24.87 21.01 -12.59
CA LEU A 437 24.25 22.34 -12.53
C LEU A 437 22.81 22.29 -12.01
N TYR A 438 22.07 21.26 -12.43
CA TYR A 438 20.66 21.08 -12.08
C TYR A 438 20.50 19.88 -11.16
N SER A 439 20.43 20.13 -9.85
CA SER A 439 20.15 19.12 -8.83
C SER A 439 19.02 19.55 -7.89
N HIS A 440 18.22 18.59 -7.43
CA HIS A 440 17.27 18.84 -6.36
C HIS A 440 18.00 18.90 -5.02
N ARG A 441 17.57 19.82 -4.16
CA ARG A 441 18.20 20.06 -2.86
C ARG A 441 17.30 19.49 -1.77
N TYR A 442 17.71 18.36 -1.20
CA TYR A 442 16.99 17.69 -0.14
C TYR A 442 17.25 18.36 1.20
N LEU A 443 16.19 18.63 1.96
CA LEU A 443 16.27 19.10 3.33
C LEU A 443 15.86 17.95 4.26
N ILE A 444 16.80 17.49 5.08
CA ILE A 444 16.64 16.36 5.98
C ILE A 444 16.65 16.88 7.41
N CYS A 445 15.53 16.79 8.11
CA CYS A 445 15.42 17.17 9.51
C CYS A 445 15.24 15.89 10.34
N PRO A 446 16.26 15.42 11.09
CA PRO A 446 16.14 14.26 11.94
C PRO A 446 15.15 14.53 13.07
N ASP A 447 14.06 13.77 13.10
CA ASP A 447 13.17 13.74 14.24
C ASP A 447 13.83 12.87 15.32
N TYR A 448 14.29 13.50 16.41
CA TYR A 448 14.78 12.84 17.62
C TYR A 448 13.60 12.19 18.37
N SER A 449 12.89 11.32 17.67
CA SER A 449 11.64 10.73 18.10
C SER A 449 11.93 9.56 19.02
N HIS A 450 11.66 9.74 20.32
CA HIS A 450 11.21 8.84 21.40
C HIS A 450 11.56 7.32 21.42
N LYS A 451 12.33 6.76 20.49
CA LYS A 451 12.55 5.31 20.34
C LYS A 451 13.30 4.67 21.52
N HIS A 452 14.11 5.45 22.24
CA HIS A 452 14.78 4.97 23.46
C HIS A 452 13.97 5.16 24.74
N LEU A 453 12.91 5.99 24.75
CA LEU A 453 12.06 6.14 25.94
C LEU A 453 11.33 4.83 26.26
N GLY A 454 10.87 4.10 25.25
CA GLY A 454 10.24 2.78 25.44
C GLY A 454 11.18 1.78 26.12
N LEU A 455 12.46 1.76 25.73
CA LEU A 455 13.48 0.90 26.35
C LEU A 455 13.83 1.35 27.77
N ILE A 456 13.87 2.65 28.03
CA ILE A 456 14.11 3.21 29.37
C ILE A 456 12.92 2.89 30.30
N PHE A 457 11.68 3.02 29.81
CA PHE A 457 10.48 2.62 30.56
C PHE A 457 10.44 1.10 30.83
N LEU A 458 10.87 0.28 29.87
CA LEU A 458 10.93 -1.18 30.04
C LEU A 458 12.02 -1.60 31.03
N ALA A 459 13.20 -0.97 30.96
CA ALA A 459 14.28 -1.20 31.91
C ALA A 459 13.91 -0.75 33.34
N SER A 460 13.25 0.41 33.49
CA SER A 460 12.78 0.88 34.80
C SER A 460 11.68 -0.02 35.36
N PHE A 461 10.74 -0.46 34.51
CA PHE A 461 9.68 -1.40 34.89
C PHE A 461 10.24 -2.75 35.37
N LEU A 462 11.21 -3.33 34.65
CA LEU A 462 11.87 -4.57 35.05
C LEU A 462 12.62 -4.44 36.38
N LEU A 463 13.27 -3.29 36.62
CA LEU A 463 13.99 -3.04 37.87
C LEU A 463 13.02 -2.89 39.06
N VAL A 464 11.89 -2.20 38.87
CA VAL A 464 10.83 -2.11 39.87
C VAL A 464 10.20 -3.48 40.13
N LEU A 465 9.93 -4.27 39.09
CA LEU A 465 9.41 -5.63 39.22
C LEU A 465 10.37 -6.53 40.02
N ALA A 466 11.67 -6.46 39.74
CA ALA A 466 12.69 -7.21 40.48
C ALA A 466 12.74 -6.82 41.97
N LEU A 467 12.64 -5.52 42.28
CA LEU A 467 12.54 -5.02 43.66
C LEU A 467 11.29 -5.52 44.38
N VAL A 468 10.13 -5.52 43.71
CA VAL A 468 8.86 -6.03 44.28
C VAL A 468 8.96 -7.53 44.54
N ILE A 469 9.54 -8.31 43.61
CA ILE A 469 9.76 -9.76 43.81
C ILE A 469 10.72 -10.00 44.98
N LEU A 470 11.82 -9.25 45.09
CA LEU A 470 12.76 -9.37 46.21
C LEU A 470 12.08 -9.09 47.56
N LEU A 471 11.29 -8.01 47.65
CA LEU A 471 10.53 -7.67 48.85
C LEU A 471 9.48 -8.74 49.18
N TYR A 472 8.80 -9.28 48.17
CA TYR A 472 7.84 -10.38 48.35
C TYR A 472 8.49 -11.66 48.86
N LEU A 473 9.68 -12.01 48.35
CA LEU A 473 10.45 -13.17 48.83
C LEU A 473 10.95 -12.98 50.27
N ILE A 474 11.38 -11.77 50.64
CA ILE A 474 11.73 -11.42 52.04
C ILE A 474 10.49 -11.54 52.93
N TYR A 475 9.35 -11.01 52.50
CA TYR A 475 8.08 -11.13 53.22
C TYR A 475 7.66 -12.59 53.39
N GLN A 476 7.75 -13.43 52.35
CA GLN A 476 7.47 -14.86 52.45
C GLN A 476 8.42 -15.59 53.40
N LYS A 477 9.72 -15.26 53.40
CA LYS A 477 10.71 -15.84 54.33
C LYS A 477 10.37 -15.49 55.78
N ILE A 478 10.04 -14.23 56.05
CA ILE A 478 9.60 -13.78 57.38
C ILE A 478 8.30 -14.48 57.76
N ARG A 479 7.31 -14.53 56.87
CA ARG A 479 6.04 -15.22 57.12
C ARG A 479 6.25 -16.71 57.44
N LYS A 480 7.07 -17.42 56.67
CA LYS A 480 7.42 -18.84 56.94
C LYS A 480 8.12 -19.04 58.30
N ILE A 481 8.94 -18.11 58.75
CA ILE A 481 9.57 -18.14 60.09
C ILE A 481 8.51 -17.97 61.21
N PHE A 482 7.49 -17.15 60.97
CA PHE A 482 6.45 -16.85 61.98
C PHE A 482 5.25 -17.81 61.96
N THR A 483 5.00 -18.55 60.87
CA THR A 483 3.82 -19.42 60.72
C THR A 483 4.11 -20.92 60.79
N ALA A 484 5.35 -21.36 61.02
CA ALA A 484 5.64 -22.76 61.37
C ALA A 484 5.34 -22.98 62.86
N PRO A 485 4.74 -24.12 63.28
CA PRO A 485 4.52 -24.42 64.70
C PRO A 485 5.88 -24.50 65.38
N LEU A 486 6.12 -23.59 66.33
CA LEU A 486 7.47 -23.29 66.79
C LEU A 486 8.08 -24.36 67.72
N TRP A 487 7.34 -25.36 68.23
CA TRP A 487 7.82 -26.20 69.32
C TRP A 487 7.16 -27.59 69.33
N SER A 488 7.96 -28.67 69.43
CA SER A 488 7.47 -30.05 69.57
C SER A 488 8.29 -30.83 70.61
N ARG A 489 8.45 -30.26 71.81
CA ARG A 489 9.00 -31.01 72.94
C ARG A 489 7.89 -31.57 73.80
N THR A 490 7.97 -32.86 74.08
CA THR A 490 7.07 -33.55 75.00
C THR A 490 7.48 -33.23 76.43
N VAL A 491 6.53 -32.81 77.26
CA VAL A 491 6.78 -32.38 78.64
C VAL A 491 5.92 -33.22 79.58
N LEU A 492 6.54 -33.90 80.54
CA LEU A 492 5.82 -34.62 81.59
C LEU A 492 5.76 -33.76 82.85
N LEU A 493 4.55 -33.44 83.31
CA LEU A 493 4.33 -32.57 84.46
C LEU A 493 4.09 -33.39 85.74
N VAL A 494 4.95 -33.20 86.74
CA VAL A 494 4.89 -33.86 88.06
C VAL A 494 4.60 -32.80 89.11
N TYR A 495 3.64 -33.04 90.00
CA TYR A 495 3.25 -32.12 91.07
C TYR A 495 2.88 -32.90 92.34
N SER A 496 2.87 -32.24 93.50
CA SER A 496 2.30 -32.81 94.73
C SER A 496 0.80 -32.53 94.81
N PRO A 497 -0.04 -33.52 95.19
CA PRO A 497 -1.47 -33.32 95.32
C PRO A 497 -1.77 -32.44 96.55
N ASP A 498 -1.82 -31.12 96.34
CA ASP A 498 -1.97 -30.16 97.45
C ASP A 498 -3.42 -29.91 97.83
N SER A 499 -4.20 -29.35 96.89
CA SER A 499 -5.61 -28.96 97.01
C SER A 499 -6.30 -28.98 95.63
N ALA A 500 -7.63 -28.89 95.58
CA ALA A 500 -8.36 -28.82 94.31
C ALA A 500 -7.98 -27.56 93.50
N GLU A 501 -7.75 -26.43 94.19
CA GLU A 501 -7.29 -25.18 93.60
C GLU A 501 -5.90 -25.29 93.00
N TYR A 502 -5.01 -26.02 93.68
CA TYR A 502 -3.68 -26.29 93.16
C TYR A 502 -3.75 -27.16 91.90
N LYS A 503 -4.64 -28.16 91.85
CA LYS A 503 -4.90 -28.93 90.62
C LYS A 503 -5.37 -28.02 89.47
N THR A 504 -6.24 -27.04 89.74
CA THR A 504 -6.63 -26.03 88.75
C THR A 504 -5.45 -25.18 88.27
N LEU A 505 -4.54 -24.78 89.18
CA LEU A 505 -3.31 -24.07 88.81
C LEU A 505 -2.40 -24.93 87.93
N ILE A 506 -2.25 -26.22 88.23
CA ILE A 506 -1.48 -27.17 87.43
C ILE A 506 -2.09 -27.36 86.03
N CYS A 507 -3.42 -27.47 85.92
CA CYS A 507 -4.11 -27.50 84.63
C CYS A 507 -3.90 -26.19 83.83
N ALA A 508 -3.99 -25.03 84.48
CA ALA A 508 -3.71 -23.75 83.83
C ALA A 508 -2.24 -23.64 83.36
N PHE A 509 -1.31 -24.23 84.10
CA PHE A 509 0.09 -24.29 83.72
C PHE A 509 0.31 -25.24 82.53
N ALA A 510 -0.32 -26.42 82.54
CA ALA A 510 -0.29 -27.35 81.43
C ALA A 510 -0.89 -26.74 80.14
N ASP A 511 -2.03 -26.06 80.25
CA ASP A 511 -2.65 -25.33 79.13
C ASP A 511 -1.77 -24.17 78.64
N PHE A 512 -1.07 -23.46 79.54
CA PHE A 512 -0.07 -22.47 79.15
C PHE A 512 1.07 -23.10 78.33
N LEU A 513 1.63 -24.22 78.80
CA LEU A 513 2.70 -24.93 78.09
C LEU A 513 2.22 -25.46 76.71
N GLN A 514 0.99 -25.97 76.63
CA GLN A 514 0.43 -26.50 75.39
C GLN A 514 0.04 -25.41 74.39
N SER A 515 -0.71 -24.38 74.83
CA SER A 515 -1.27 -23.34 73.95
C SER A 515 -0.28 -22.25 73.55
N ILE A 516 0.61 -21.84 74.46
CA ILE A 516 1.58 -20.76 74.20
C ILE A 516 2.92 -21.32 73.75
N LEU A 517 3.42 -22.37 74.41
CA LEU A 517 4.71 -22.93 74.09
C LEU A 517 4.63 -24.13 73.13
N GLY A 518 3.44 -24.53 72.68
CA GLY A 518 3.27 -25.64 71.73
C GLY A 518 3.76 -26.99 72.23
N CYS A 519 4.02 -27.14 73.54
CA CYS A 519 4.54 -28.37 74.11
C CYS A 519 3.45 -29.46 74.11
N GLU A 520 3.85 -30.69 73.84
CA GLU A 520 2.98 -31.85 74.06
C GLU A 520 3.05 -32.20 75.56
N VAL A 521 2.07 -31.74 76.33
CA VAL A 521 2.07 -31.92 77.78
C VAL A 521 1.41 -33.25 78.16
N ILE A 522 2.14 -34.08 78.89
CA ILE A 522 1.66 -35.30 79.52
C ILE A 522 1.36 -34.95 80.98
N LEU A 523 0.10 -35.13 81.36
CA LEU A 523 -0.42 -34.87 82.70
C LEU A 523 -1.32 -36.03 83.12
N ASP A 524 -1.13 -36.53 84.33
CA ASP A 524 -1.92 -37.64 84.90
C ASP A 524 -3.42 -37.34 84.91
N MET A 525 -3.82 -36.10 85.26
CA MET A 525 -5.20 -35.64 85.28
C MET A 525 -5.87 -35.71 83.90
N TRP A 526 -5.08 -35.71 82.82
CA TRP A 526 -5.57 -35.83 81.44
C TRP A 526 -5.57 -37.28 80.93
N ASP A 527 -4.93 -38.21 81.65
CA ASP A 527 -4.74 -39.61 81.26
C ASP A 527 -5.17 -40.59 82.37
N MET A 528 -6.18 -40.20 83.16
CA MET A 528 -6.64 -40.94 84.34
C MET A 528 -7.04 -42.40 84.05
N ASN A 529 -7.53 -42.68 82.84
CA ASN A 529 -7.93 -44.03 82.44
C ASN A 529 -6.74 -44.98 82.31
N THR A 530 -5.60 -44.52 81.79
CA THR A 530 -4.41 -45.37 81.69
C THR A 530 -3.69 -45.49 83.03
N VAL A 531 -3.72 -44.44 83.85
CA VAL A 531 -3.20 -44.46 85.22
C VAL A 531 -3.93 -45.50 86.07
N SER A 532 -5.27 -45.56 85.98
CA SER A 532 -6.06 -46.54 86.75
C SER A 532 -5.85 -47.98 86.29
N GLN A 533 -5.58 -48.21 85.00
CA GLN A 533 -5.34 -49.54 84.44
C GLN A 533 -3.92 -50.07 84.71
N LEU A 534 -2.89 -49.21 84.58
CA LEU A 534 -1.48 -49.61 84.70
C LEU A 534 -0.94 -49.49 86.14
N GLY A 535 -1.58 -48.67 86.96
CA GLY A 535 -1.05 -48.22 88.25
C GLY A 535 -0.07 -47.05 88.10
N THR A 536 0.04 -46.25 89.17
CA THR A 536 0.76 -44.96 89.17
C THR A 536 2.25 -45.09 88.85
N LEU A 537 2.93 -46.09 89.40
CA LEU A 537 4.37 -46.29 89.21
C LEU A 537 4.70 -46.79 87.79
N PRO A 538 4.07 -47.87 87.25
CA PRO A 538 4.29 -48.30 85.87
C PRO A 538 3.93 -47.24 84.83
N TRP A 539 2.83 -46.51 85.03
CA TRP A 539 2.44 -45.41 84.15
C TRP A 539 3.53 -44.33 84.10
N PHE A 540 4.07 -43.92 85.26
CA PHE A 540 5.11 -42.90 85.30
C PHE A 540 6.38 -43.34 84.57
N TYR A 541 6.84 -44.59 84.75
CA TYR A 541 7.99 -45.13 84.02
C TYR A 541 7.76 -45.08 82.51
N GLN A 542 6.60 -45.55 82.04
CA GLN A 542 6.26 -45.55 80.62
C GLN A 542 6.28 -44.15 80.01
N LYS A 543 5.67 -43.17 80.69
CA LYS A 543 5.62 -41.79 80.19
C LYS A 543 6.98 -41.10 80.25
N ARG A 544 7.78 -41.36 81.29
CA ARG A 544 9.14 -40.83 81.41
C ARG A 544 10.03 -41.32 80.28
N ASP A 545 9.98 -42.62 79.97
CA ASP A 545 10.79 -43.19 78.90
C ASP A 545 10.35 -42.64 77.52
N LEU A 546 9.05 -42.40 77.33
CA LEU A 546 8.54 -41.71 76.14
C LEU A 546 9.04 -40.27 76.02
N VAL A 547 9.13 -39.54 77.14
CA VAL A 547 9.69 -38.18 77.18
C VAL A 547 11.18 -38.21 76.86
N ALA A 548 11.94 -39.15 77.40
CA ALA A 548 13.36 -39.33 77.11
C ALA A 548 13.60 -39.65 75.63
N GLN A 549 12.82 -40.58 75.04
CA GLN A 549 12.89 -40.90 73.61
C GLN A 549 12.63 -39.68 72.71
N ARG A 550 11.72 -38.79 73.12
CA ARG A 550 11.39 -37.56 72.39
C ARG A 550 12.28 -36.36 72.73
N LYS A 551 13.38 -36.58 73.47
CA LYS A 551 14.28 -35.50 73.95
C LYS A 551 13.51 -34.38 74.65
N GLY A 552 12.47 -34.78 75.38
CA GLY A 552 11.55 -33.94 76.12
C GLY A 552 12.09 -33.56 77.50
N SER A 553 11.25 -33.00 78.36
CA SER A 553 11.66 -32.65 79.73
C SER A 553 10.60 -33.02 80.75
N VAL A 554 11.03 -33.53 81.89
CA VAL A 554 10.17 -33.81 83.05
C VAL A 554 10.18 -32.58 83.97
N ILE A 555 9.07 -31.87 84.05
CA ILE A 555 8.92 -30.68 84.89
C ILE A 555 8.30 -31.09 86.23
N ILE A 556 9.05 -30.86 87.31
CA ILE A 556 8.60 -31.08 88.68
C ILE A 556 8.19 -29.73 89.27
N VAL A 557 6.90 -29.55 89.54
CA VAL A 557 6.37 -28.37 90.21
C VAL A 557 6.50 -28.54 91.71
N TRP A 558 7.24 -27.63 92.34
CA TRP A 558 7.62 -27.73 93.75
C TRP A 558 6.83 -26.75 94.63
N THR A 559 6.35 -27.24 95.78
CA THR A 559 5.68 -26.46 96.82
C THR A 559 6.21 -26.80 98.22
N LYS A 560 5.80 -26.01 99.22
CA LYS A 560 6.07 -26.30 100.63
C LYS A 560 5.52 -27.67 101.07
N LYS A 561 4.42 -28.13 100.46
CA LYS A 561 3.87 -29.46 100.72
C LYS A 561 4.70 -30.55 100.03
N SER A 562 5.17 -30.32 98.79
CA SER A 562 6.15 -31.21 98.14
C SER A 562 7.38 -31.43 99.03
N ARG A 563 7.87 -30.37 99.70
CA ARG A 563 8.97 -30.46 100.66
C ARG A 563 8.65 -31.35 101.86
N ARG A 564 7.50 -31.15 102.50
CA ARG A 564 7.05 -32.00 103.63
C ARG A 564 6.90 -33.46 103.19
N MET A 565 6.31 -33.70 102.02
CA MET A 565 6.16 -35.04 101.44
C MET A 565 7.52 -35.68 101.16
N TYR A 566 8.49 -34.92 100.66
CA TYR A 566 9.85 -35.39 100.41
C TYR A 566 10.59 -35.74 101.71
N ASP A 567 10.51 -34.89 102.74
CA ASP A 567 11.14 -35.14 104.05
C ASP A 567 10.55 -36.37 104.74
N GLN A 568 9.23 -36.56 104.64
CA GLN A 568 8.55 -37.76 105.11
C GLN A 568 8.97 -39.01 104.32
N TRP A 569 9.01 -38.90 102.99
CA TRP A 569 9.38 -40.00 102.11
C TRP A 569 10.84 -40.45 102.32
N THR A 570 11.78 -39.53 102.56
CA THR A 570 13.19 -39.84 102.84
C THR A 570 13.46 -40.34 104.26
N SER A 571 12.62 -39.96 105.22
CA SER A 571 12.69 -40.46 106.59
C SER A 571 12.14 -41.90 106.62
N ARG A 572 13.00 -42.91 106.79
CA ARG A 572 12.70 -44.37 106.78
C ARG A 572 11.64 -44.87 107.80
N LYS A 573 10.78 -44.01 108.39
CA LYS A 573 9.60 -44.38 109.16
C LYS A 573 8.46 -44.80 108.22
N LEU A 574 8.62 -45.95 107.56
CA LEU A 574 7.61 -46.56 106.70
C LEU A 574 6.72 -47.48 107.54
N ASN A 575 5.48 -47.04 107.81
CA ASN A 575 4.31 -47.93 107.91
C ASN A 575 3.03 -47.09 107.94
N ARG A 576 2.28 -47.15 106.82
CA ARG A 576 0.93 -46.61 106.61
C ARG A 576 0.84 -45.08 106.42
N TYR A 577 0.86 -44.64 105.17
CA TYR A 577 0.52 -43.27 104.79
C TYR A 577 -0.96 -43.18 104.42
N ASP A 578 -1.66 -42.20 104.99
CA ASP A 578 -2.95 -41.71 104.52
C ASP A 578 -2.67 -40.62 103.48
N TRP A 579 -2.16 -41.02 102.31
CA TRP A 579 -2.11 -40.11 101.18
C TRP A 579 -3.55 -39.86 100.76
N THR A 580 -4.03 -38.63 100.94
CA THR A 580 -5.40 -38.25 100.56
C THR A 580 -5.68 -38.35 99.05
N ASP A 581 -4.65 -38.61 98.24
CA ASP A 581 -4.76 -38.86 96.80
C ASP A 581 -4.40 -40.32 96.47
N PRO A 582 -5.32 -41.10 95.87
CA PRO A 582 -5.06 -42.49 95.46
C PRO A 582 -3.97 -42.61 94.37
N VAL A 583 -3.68 -41.54 93.63
CA VAL A 583 -2.64 -41.49 92.60
C VAL A 583 -1.42 -40.75 93.15
N ASN A 584 -0.55 -41.43 93.92
CA ASN A 584 0.67 -40.83 94.47
C ASN A 584 1.78 -40.67 93.40
N LEU A 585 1.54 -39.82 92.39
CA LEU A 585 2.47 -39.58 91.28
C LEU A 585 3.78 -38.95 91.76
N PHE A 586 3.70 -38.05 92.74
CA PHE A 586 4.88 -37.41 93.33
C PHE A 586 5.81 -38.45 93.96
N GLY A 587 5.27 -39.39 94.75
CA GLY A 587 6.05 -40.46 95.36
C GLY A 587 6.68 -41.41 94.33
N ALA A 588 5.96 -41.74 93.26
CA ALA A 588 6.49 -42.52 92.14
C ALA A 588 7.66 -41.78 91.44
N ALA A 589 7.51 -40.49 91.20
CA ALA A 589 8.56 -39.65 90.62
C ALA A 589 9.79 -39.53 91.53
N MET A 590 9.61 -39.34 92.86
CA MET A 590 10.73 -39.23 93.80
C MET A 590 11.52 -40.53 93.92
N SER A 591 10.82 -41.67 93.92
CA SER A 591 11.46 -43.00 93.95
C SER A 591 12.32 -43.24 92.70
N CYS A 592 11.87 -42.73 91.56
CA CYS A 592 12.58 -42.79 90.30
C CYS A 592 13.80 -41.86 90.28
N LEU A 593 13.61 -40.59 90.68
CA LEU A 593 14.64 -39.57 90.73
C LEU A 593 15.80 -39.91 91.66
N MET A 594 15.56 -40.57 92.79
CA MET A 594 16.64 -40.94 93.72
C MET A 594 17.56 -42.01 93.14
N LYS A 595 17.02 -42.96 92.37
CA LYS A 595 17.86 -43.90 91.61
C LYS A 595 18.78 -43.17 90.64
N ASP A 596 18.28 -42.12 89.99
CA ASP A 596 19.04 -41.28 89.05
C ASP A 596 20.08 -40.38 89.77
N PHE A 597 19.95 -40.13 91.09
CA PHE A 597 20.93 -39.39 91.89
C PHE A 597 22.07 -40.25 92.45
N ASP A 598 21.84 -41.55 92.67
CA ASP A 598 22.80 -42.48 93.27
C ASP A 598 23.82 -43.03 92.25
N VAL A 599 23.55 -42.90 90.94
CA VAL A 599 24.46 -43.33 89.86
C VAL A 599 25.32 -42.15 89.41
N GLU A 600 26.57 -42.05 89.91
CA GLU A 600 27.47 -40.93 89.59
C GLU A 600 27.98 -40.90 88.12
N GLU A 601 27.74 -41.93 87.31
CA GLU A 601 28.30 -42.06 85.96
C GLU A 601 27.42 -41.50 84.81
N GLU A 602 26.12 -41.23 85.01
CA GLU A 602 25.23 -40.74 83.93
C GLU A 602 24.87 -39.25 84.06
N LYS A 603 25.85 -38.35 83.83
CA LYS A 603 25.63 -36.88 83.78
C LYS A 603 24.63 -36.40 82.71
N GLY A 604 24.17 -37.29 81.81
CA GLY A 604 23.18 -36.99 80.77
C GLY A 604 21.74 -36.94 81.28
N ASN A 605 21.34 -37.85 82.19
CA ASN A 605 19.93 -38.09 82.53
C ASN A 605 19.32 -37.00 83.42
N LEU A 606 20.14 -36.28 84.20
CA LEU A 606 19.69 -35.16 85.03
C LEU A 606 19.36 -33.88 84.23
N GLN A 607 19.73 -33.81 82.94
CA GLN A 607 19.42 -32.65 82.09
C GLN A 607 17.95 -32.63 81.61
N ASP A 608 17.27 -33.78 81.68
CA ASP A 608 15.88 -33.91 81.26
C ASP A 608 14.90 -33.46 82.35
N TYR A 609 15.33 -33.46 83.62
CA TYR A 609 14.52 -32.97 84.73
C TYR A 609 14.66 -31.47 84.92
N THR A 610 13.56 -30.82 85.27
CA THR A 610 13.49 -29.39 85.53
C THR A 610 12.59 -29.13 86.72
N VAL A 611 13.06 -28.37 87.71
CA VAL A 611 12.24 -27.97 88.85
C VAL A 611 11.68 -26.57 88.62
N VAL A 612 10.36 -26.44 88.75
CA VAL A 612 9.64 -25.17 88.63
C VAL A 612 8.96 -24.87 89.96
N TYR A 613 9.04 -23.62 90.40
CA TYR A 613 8.27 -23.16 91.55
C TYR A 613 7.73 -21.75 91.29
N PHE A 614 6.55 -21.47 91.81
CA PHE A 614 5.89 -20.17 91.66
C PHE A 614 6.30 -19.24 92.80
N GLU A 615 6.63 -18.00 92.44
CA GLU A 615 6.97 -16.95 93.40
C GLU A 615 5.82 -16.71 94.39
N GLY A 616 6.13 -16.72 95.69
CA GLY A 616 5.16 -16.53 96.77
C GLY A 616 4.49 -17.81 97.28
N LEU A 617 4.56 -18.92 96.54
CA LEU A 617 4.08 -20.23 97.02
C LEU A 617 5.18 -21.06 97.70
N CYS A 618 6.42 -20.91 97.22
CA CYS A 618 7.57 -21.69 97.67
C CYS A 618 8.85 -20.85 97.53
N ASP A 619 9.80 -21.04 98.45
CA ASP A 619 11.10 -20.41 98.38
C ASP A 619 12.20 -21.39 97.98
N LYS A 620 13.34 -20.85 97.52
CA LYS A 620 14.50 -21.64 97.08
C LYS A 620 15.02 -22.59 98.18
N HIS A 621 14.85 -22.22 99.44
CA HIS A 621 15.28 -22.99 100.61
C HIS A 621 14.41 -24.23 100.86
N ASP A 622 13.18 -24.24 100.33
CA ASP A 622 12.26 -25.36 100.45
C ASP A 622 12.59 -26.52 99.49
N ILE A 623 13.57 -26.35 98.58
CA ILE A 623 14.02 -27.41 97.66
C ILE A 623 15.17 -28.20 98.32
N PRO A 624 15.06 -29.55 98.45
CA PRO A 624 16.10 -30.40 99.01
C PRO A 624 17.48 -30.21 98.39
N HIS A 625 18.52 -30.39 99.21
CA HIS A 625 19.91 -30.25 98.78
C HIS A 625 20.27 -31.21 97.64
N SER A 626 19.75 -32.44 97.66
CA SER A 626 19.90 -33.45 96.60
C SER A 626 19.44 -32.92 95.23
N MET A 627 18.34 -32.18 95.19
CA MET A 627 17.74 -31.66 93.95
C MET A 627 18.39 -30.37 93.44
N ARG A 628 19.41 -29.83 94.10
CA ARG A 628 20.12 -28.62 93.64
C ARG A 628 20.92 -28.84 92.35
N LYS A 629 21.23 -30.10 92.00
CA LYS A 629 21.90 -30.49 90.75
C LYS A 629 20.99 -30.31 89.52
N ILE A 630 19.66 -30.25 89.71
CA ILE A 630 18.66 -30.06 88.64
C ILE A 630 18.47 -28.56 88.32
N SER A 631 18.16 -28.22 87.05
CA SER A 631 17.82 -26.86 86.63
C SER A 631 16.56 -26.36 87.32
N ARG A 632 16.60 -25.13 87.87
CA ARG A 632 15.51 -24.54 88.66
C ARG A 632 15.03 -23.23 88.03
N PHE A 633 13.72 -23.06 87.94
CA PHE A 633 13.10 -21.85 87.40
C PHE A 633 12.05 -21.29 88.36
N ARG A 634 12.23 -20.02 88.72
CA ARG A 634 11.26 -19.24 89.48
C ARG A 634 10.26 -18.61 88.53
N LEU A 635 9.04 -19.14 88.45
CA LEU A 635 8.01 -18.50 87.65
C LEU A 635 7.36 -17.32 88.40
N PHE A 636 7.20 -16.14 87.80
CA PHE A 636 7.41 -15.80 86.37
C PHE A 636 8.77 -15.18 86.02
N LYS A 637 9.64 -14.91 87.00
CA LYS A 637 10.95 -14.24 86.80
C LYS A 637 11.88 -14.94 85.82
N ASP A 638 11.94 -16.26 85.88
CA ASP A 638 12.79 -17.10 85.03
C ASP A 638 12.04 -17.71 83.84
N LEU A 639 10.84 -17.19 83.51
CA LEU A 639 10.03 -17.73 82.40
C LEU A 639 10.83 -17.77 81.09
N TYR A 640 11.60 -16.71 80.79
CA TYR A 640 12.49 -16.66 79.63
C TYR A 640 13.49 -17.83 79.60
N ARG A 641 14.05 -18.17 80.75
CA ARG A 641 15.10 -19.19 80.89
C ARG A 641 14.51 -20.60 80.84
N LEU A 642 13.30 -20.78 81.36
CA LEU A 642 12.53 -22.03 81.18
C LEU A 642 12.20 -22.24 79.70
N VAL A 643 11.68 -21.21 79.04
CA VAL A 643 11.33 -21.25 77.62
C VAL A 643 12.55 -21.56 76.75
N SER A 644 13.71 -20.95 77.03
CA SER A 644 14.93 -21.21 76.24
C SER A 644 15.48 -22.63 76.40
N ILE A 645 15.24 -23.28 77.54
CA ILE A 645 15.65 -24.68 77.77
C ILE A 645 14.66 -25.65 77.13
N LEU A 646 13.36 -25.40 77.24
CA LEU A 646 12.33 -26.17 76.54
C LEU A 646 12.45 -26.02 75.00
N GLN A 647 13.06 -24.95 74.50
CA GLN A 647 13.34 -24.73 73.07
C GLN A 647 14.55 -25.51 72.52
N GLY A 648 15.44 -26.01 73.38
CA GLY A 648 16.71 -26.62 72.95
C GLY A 648 17.71 -25.59 72.40
N ARG A 649 19.02 -25.89 72.49
CA ARG A 649 20.11 -24.97 72.11
C ARG A 649 20.21 -24.66 70.59
N THR A 650 19.28 -25.13 69.76
CA THR A 650 19.41 -25.08 68.30
C THR A 650 18.92 -23.78 67.63
N CYS A 651 18.27 -22.85 68.34
CA CYS A 651 17.75 -21.63 67.69
C CYS A 651 17.95 -20.31 68.45
N LEU A 652 18.98 -20.18 69.29
CA LEU A 652 19.29 -18.90 69.94
C LEU A 652 20.80 -18.59 70.01
N SER A 653 21.54 -18.94 68.95
CA SER A 653 22.73 -18.15 68.57
C SER A 653 22.44 -17.41 67.27
N PRO A 654 21.79 -16.23 67.30
CA PRO A 654 21.50 -15.47 66.10
C PRO A 654 22.63 -14.48 65.78
N PRO A 655 22.88 -14.18 64.49
CA PRO A 655 23.57 -12.95 64.09
C PRO A 655 22.87 -11.73 64.71
N CYS A 656 23.63 -10.66 64.98
CA CYS A 656 23.27 -9.52 65.81
C CYS A 656 21.91 -8.82 65.52
N LEU A 657 21.25 -9.08 64.38
CA LEU A 657 20.01 -8.45 63.94
C LEU A 657 18.71 -8.96 64.63
N ILE A 658 18.73 -10.11 65.32
CA ILE A 658 17.48 -10.75 65.83
C ILE A 658 17.24 -10.50 67.34
N LYS A 659 18.19 -9.89 68.08
CA LYS A 659 18.00 -9.56 69.51
C LYS A 659 16.76 -8.69 69.77
N GLY A 660 16.40 -7.81 68.82
CA GLY A 660 15.20 -6.97 68.90
C GLY A 660 13.90 -7.76 68.74
N ALA A 661 13.84 -8.71 67.80
CA ALA A 661 12.67 -9.55 67.56
C ALA A 661 12.41 -10.53 68.71
N ALA A 662 13.46 -11.12 69.29
CA ALA A 662 13.35 -11.99 70.47
C ALA A 662 12.81 -11.23 71.69
N LYS A 663 13.27 -9.99 71.91
CA LYS A 663 12.77 -9.12 73.00
C LYS A 663 11.33 -8.70 72.79
N TYR A 664 10.92 -8.45 71.54
CA TYR A 664 9.53 -8.13 71.19
C TYR A 664 8.59 -9.33 71.41
N LEU A 665 9.00 -10.53 70.97
CA LEU A 665 8.25 -11.77 71.20
C LEU A 665 8.09 -12.08 72.69
N MET A 666 9.14 -11.89 73.49
CA MET A 666 9.08 -12.12 74.93
C MET A 666 8.11 -11.17 75.65
N ARG A 667 8.08 -9.89 75.29
CA ARG A 667 7.06 -8.95 75.81
C ARG A 667 5.64 -9.34 75.40
N ARG A 668 5.48 -9.93 74.22
CA ARG A 668 4.18 -10.44 73.74
C ARG A 668 3.74 -11.70 74.50
N LEU A 669 4.67 -12.60 74.82
CA LEU A 669 4.43 -13.82 75.61
C LEU A 669 4.00 -13.49 77.04
N GLU A 670 4.70 -12.58 77.72
CA GLU A 670 4.35 -12.14 79.07
C GLU A 670 2.97 -11.45 79.12
N ARG A 671 2.63 -10.69 78.07
CA ARG A 671 1.32 -10.02 77.93
C ARG A 671 0.19 -10.91 77.42
N SER A 672 0.48 -12.14 77.02
CA SER A 672 -0.52 -13.06 76.47
C SER A 672 -1.63 -13.32 77.50
N GLU A 673 -2.86 -13.51 77.00
CA GLU A 673 -4.03 -13.71 77.84
C GLU A 673 -3.90 -14.95 78.74
N LYS A 674 -3.33 -16.03 78.22
CA LYS A 674 -3.07 -17.27 78.97
C LYS A 674 -1.93 -17.13 79.98
N SER A 675 -0.88 -16.33 79.71
CA SER A 675 0.16 -15.98 80.72
C SER A 675 -0.44 -15.19 81.88
N LYS A 676 -1.25 -14.17 81.58
CA LYS A 676 -2.00 -13.41 82.59
C LYS A 676 -3.00 -14.29 83.34
N GLY A 677 -3.65 -15.22 82.64
CA GLY A 677 -4.54 -16.23 83.22
C GLY A 677 -3.82 -17.11 84.24
N LEU A 678 -2.62 -17.59 83.92
CA LEU A 678 -1.79 -18.37 84.85
C LEU A 678 -1.37 -17.52 86.06
N GLN A 679 -0.95 -16.27 85.85
CA GLN A 679 -0.65 -15.33 86.95
C GLN A 679 -1.84 -15.16 87.90
N ARG A 680 -3.06 -15.02 87.38
CA ARG A 680 -4.27 -14.95 88.21
C ARG A 680 -4.48 -16.21 89.05
N HIS A 681 -4.29 -17.40 88.48
CA HIS A 681 -4.44 -18.65 89.23
C HIS A 681 -3.39 -18.78 90.35
N VAL A 682 -2.16 -18.30 90.13
CA VAL A 682 -1.12 -18.26 91.17
C VAL A 682 -1.54 -17.32 92.31
N GLU A 683 -2.01 -16.12 92.01
CA GLU A 683 -2.46 -15.16 93.02
C GLU A 683 -3.70 -15.65 93.78
N LEU A 684 -4.67 -16.27 93.09
CA LEU A 684 -5.86 -16.87 93.72
C LEU A 684 -5.48 -17.97 94.72
N TYR A 685 -4.52 -18.83 94.37
CA TYR A 685 -4.05 -19.88 95.28
C TYR A 685 -3.27 -19.29 96.46
N LYS A 686 -2.44 -18.27 96.22
CA LYS A 686 -1.69 -17.56 97.25
C LYS A 686 -2.60 -16.89 98.29
N GLN A 687 -3.68 -16.23 97.85
CA GLN A 687 -4.67 -15.61 98.74
C GLN A 687 -5.34 -16.64 99.66
N ARG A 688 -5.69 -17.82 99.15
CA ARG A 688 -6.32 -18.89 99.96
C ARG A 688 -5.35 -19.55 100.94
N LEU A 689 -4.07 -19.69 100.58
CA LEU A 689 -3.05 -20.19 101.51
C LEU A 689 -2.88 -19.28 102.73
N HIS A 690 -3.00 -17.96 102.55
CA HIS A 690 -2.99 -17.00 103.66
C HIS A 690 -4.30 -17.00 104.45
N GLY A 691 -5.44 -17.33 103.83
CA GLY A 691 -6.75 -17.41 104.49
C GLY A 691 -6.99 -18.68 105.32
N ASN A 692 -6.30 -19.79 105.04
CA ASN A 692 -6.36 -21.04 105.82
C ASN A 692 -5.31 -21.13 106.95
N GLY A 693 -4.60 -20.03 107.21
CA GLY A 693 -3.56 -19.94 108.24
C GLY A 693 -3.89 -19.00 109.41
N SER A 694 -5.16 -18.61 109.55
CA SER A 694 -5.69 -17.81 110.67
C SER A 694 -6.67 -18.63 111.51
#